data_AF-A0ABD5U8T3-F1
#
_entry.id   AF-A0ABD5U8T3-F1
#
_cell.length_a   1.000
_cell.length_b   1.000
_cell.length_c   1.000
_cell.angle_alpha   90.00
_cell.angle_beta   90.00
_cell.angle_gamma   90.00
#
_symmetry.space_group_name_H-M   'P 1'
#
loop_
_entity.id
_entity.type
_entity.pdbx_description
1 polymer ?
#
loop_
_entity_poly.entity_id
_entity_poly.type
_entity_poly.pdbx_seq_one_letter_code
_entity_poly.pdbx_strand_id
1 'polypeptide(L)'
;MTDLLSVSGLRTQFDTDRGTVKAVDGVDLTIPEGKTVGLVGESGSGKSVTALSLMRLVDDPGRIPEGEVLFRAPETVRKLARRYPKGVATPDHDGYVRVEAGRVDAADAPSDVEATDDPDAVARLARERPKAIAVPEADQDGYVHIEAGSVDLTAAPEHVMREVRGGDMGMIFQDPMTSLNPALTVGEQVAESLQLHRYGGRKKDTWTNAVREVFSRSGMSEEVRENAIDLLAEVGIPEPTQRVDEYPHEFSGGMRQRVLIAIALACRPRLLVADEPTTALDVTIQAQILELVNELQDELGMSVLMITHDLGVVAETCDRVAVMYAGEIVEEGPVEEIFANPSHPYTYTLLESIPSEDTDRLTPIEGNVPDLIDMPDGCHFAPRCPWAKPECTEGEIPFLQHGPEGVEHRSKCILPEFDTDEYGVEEGIRADSVTPTGDPLLEVEGLKKYFSRADGLLDGLVGGDTRAVKAVDGVDLEVYEGETLGLVGESGCGKSTTGRTILRLLEPTEGRVVFAGEDLNDLSREDLRERRRDLQMIFQDPLSSLDPRMTVGQTIAEPLTIHDLPEEGSRRDRVVELMRAVGLDPSQRDRYPHEMSGGQRQRVGIARALAVDPDFIVCDEPVSALDVSVQAQILNLLEDLQDEFGLTFLFIAHDLSVVRHICDRIAVMYLGEVVEVGSTAELFDDPKHPYTRALLSAIPEPDPRAKTDRVILRGDVPSPVAPPSGCHFRTRCPSVIPPEDVEVDQKVYREVMDLRQRVEDRSLDVEALRATEAGTATATDGGTAASSATATDATPHVDSLVDALFERPPTGENRATVERALERVLDDEWEAAAALLRERFESVCERYRPRLQDSPHPAACHLYDQPADLPDERAEE
;
A
#
# COMPACT_ATOMS: atom_id res chain seq x y z
N MET A 1 -20.49 16.50 -15.73
CA MET A 1 -19.57 15.40 -16.09
C MET A 1 -20.42 14.17 -16.36
N THR A 2 -19.89 13.13 -17.00
CA THR A 2 -20.65 11.89 -17.19
C THR A 2 -20.22 10.90 -16.12
N ASP A 3 -21.17 10.29 -15.43
CA ASP A 3 -20.88 9.31 -14.40
C ASP A 3 -20.55 7.95 -15.03
N LEU A 4 -19.39 7.40 -14.69
CA LEU A 4 -18.97 6.06 -15.12
C LEU A 4 -19.70 4.98 -14.31
N LEU A 5 -19.82 5.20 -13.00
CA LEU A 5 -20.55 4.32 -12.10
C LEU A 5 -21.54 5.16 -11.28
N SER A 6 -22.79 4.71 -11.23
CA SER A 6 -23.82 5.27 -10.35
C SER A 6 -24.37 4.16 -9.46
N VAL A 7 -24.32 4.36 -8.16
CA VAL A 7 -24.78 3.45 -7.13
C VAL A 7 -25.96 4.11 -6.42
N SER A 8 -27.06 3.39 -6.27
CA SER A 8 -28.26 3.91 -5.61
C SER A 8 -28.84 2.90 -4.63
N GLY A 9 -29.01 3.34 -3.37
CA GLY A 9 -29.62 2.56 -2.29
C GLY A 9 -28.98 1.19 -2.05
N LEU A 10 -27.67 1.04 -2.25
CA LEU A 10 -26.98 -0.24 -2.14
C LEU A 10 -27.03 -0.76 -0.69
N ARG A 11 -27.54 -1.98 -0.51
CA ARG A 11 -27.54 -2.67 0.78
C ARG A 11 -26.82 -4.00 0.67
N THR A 12 -25.97 -4.30 1.64
CA THR A 12 -25.26 -5.59 1.75
C THR A 12 -25.37 -6.10 3.18
N GLN A 13 -25.86 -7.34 3.33
CA GLN A 13 -26.19 -7.95 4.62
C GLN A 13 -25.56 -9.32 4.77
N PHE A 14 -25.16 -9.67 6.00
CA PHE A 14 -24.68 -11.01 6.36
C PHE A 14 -25.59 -11.61 7.43
N ASP A 15 -26.12 -12.80 7.19
CA ASP A 15 -26.89 -13.51 8.22
C ASP A 15 -25.92 -14.25 9.15
N THR A 16 -26.02 -13.95 10.45
CA THR A 16 -25.25 -14.62 11.49
C THR A 16 -26.19 -15.24 12.53
N ASP A 17 -25.68 -16.15 13.37
CA ASP A 17 -26.44 -16.74 14.47
C ASP A 17 -26.95 -15.69 15.49
N ARG A 18 -26.31 -14.51 15.54
CA ARG A 18 -26.67 -13.41 16.44
C ARG A 18 -27.68 -12.43 15.82
N GLY A 19 -27.86 -12.44 14.51
CA GLY A 19 -28.71 -11.51 13.77
C GLY A 19 -28.15 -11.17 12.39
N THR A 20 -28.86 -10.33 11.65
CA THR A 20 -28.44 -9.87 10.32
C THR A 20 -27.56 -8.63 10.47
N VAL A 21 -26.29 -8.75 10.12
CA VAL A 21 -25.32 -7.66 10.09
C VAL A 21 -25.57 -6.81 8.84
N LYS A 22 -25.85 -5.53 9.01
CA LYS A 22 -26.01 -4.56 7.91
C LYS A 22 -24.68 -3.88 7.63
N ALA A 23 -23.86 -4.49 6.76
CA ALA A 23 -22.52 -3.98 6.49
C ALA A 23 -22.51 -2.78 5.54
N VAL A 24 -23.50 -2.69 4.65
CA VAL A 24 -23.77 -1.54 3.78
C VAL A 24 -25.28 -1.30 3.84
N ASP A 25 -25.72 -0.08 4.12
CA ASP A 25 -27.13 0.20 4.41
C ASP A 25 -27.64 1.46 3.68
N GLY A 26 -27.88 1.34 2.37
CA GLY A 26 -28.46 2.43 1.56
C GLY A 26 -27.41 3.40 1.03
N VAL A 27 -26.29 2.87 0.55
CA VAL A 27 -25.21 3.67 -0.03
C VAL A 27 -25.59 4.21 -1.41
N ASP A 28 -25.51 5.54 -1.56
CA ASP A 28 -25.58 6.25 -2.82
C ASP A 28 -24.18 6.82 -3.13
N LEU A 29 -23.58 6.43 -4.26
CA LEU A 29 -22.21 6.81 -4.63
C LEU A 29 -22.10 7.01 -6.14
N THR A 30 -21.36 8.04 -6.55
CA THR A 30 -21.11 8.32 -7.97
C THR A 30 -19.60 8.40 -8.23
N ILE A 31 -19.16 7.72 -9.29
CA ILE A 31 -17.77 7.81 -9.78
C ILE A 31 -17.79 8.47 -11.17
N PRO A 32 -17.34 9.73 -11.29
CA PRO A 32 -17.23 10.41 -12.57
C PRO A 32 -16.16 9.77 -13.47
N GLU A 33 -16.36 9.85 -14.79
CA GLU A 33 -15.37 9.37 -15.76
C GLU A 33 -14.06 10.17 -15.68
N GLY A 34 -12.94 9.45 -15.59
CA GLY A 34 -11.58 10.02 -15.53
C GLY A 34 -11.26 10.71 -14.21
N LYS A 35 -11.96 10.37 -13.12
CA LYS A 35 -11.78 10.94 -11.79
C LYS A 35 -11.42 9.88 -10.77
N THR A 36 -10.70 10.32 -9.73
CA THR A 36 -10.38 9.50 -8.56
C THR A 36 -11.32 9.89 -7.42
N VAL A 37 -12.07 8.92 -6.90
CA VAL A 37 -12.99 9.08 -5.78
C VAL A 37 -12.46 8.28 -4.59
N GLY A 38 -12.20 8.96 -3.47
CA GLY A 38 -11.83 8.35 -2.20
C GLY A 38 -13.06 7.87 -1.42
N LEU A 39 -13.01 6.69 -0.84
CA LEU A 39 -13.98 6.19 0.15
C LEU A 39 -13.26 5.92 1.46
N VAL A 40 -13.57 6.72 2.49
CA VAL A 40 -12.83 6.75 3.78
C VAL A 40 -13.75 6.56 4.98
N GLY A 41 -13.18 6.23 6.13
CA GLY A 41 -13.90 6.05 7.40
C GLY A 41 -13.23 5.07 8.35
N GLU A 42 -13.70 4.99 9.60
CA GLU A 42 -13.22 4.08 10.64
C GLU A 42 -13.21 2.61 10.17
N SER A 43 -12.39 1.77 10.82
CA SER A 43 -12.36 0.33 10.54
C SER A 43 -13.73 -0.31 10.81
N GLY A 44 -14.19 -1.18 9.91
CA GLY A 44 -15.51 -1.80 10.01
C GLY A 44 -16.70 -0.93 9.57
N SER A 45 -16.47 0.28 9.05
CA SER A 45 -17.54 1.15 8.51
C SER A 45 -18.25 0.62 7.26
N GLY A 46 -17.69 -0.40 6.57
CA GLY A 46 -18.31 -1.02 5.38
C GLY A 46 -17.62 -0.73 4.05
N LYS A 47 -16.45 -0.08 4.03
CA LYS A 47 -15.73 0.34 2.81
C LYS A 47 -15.39 -0.82 1.88
N SER A 48 -14.64 -1.82 2.35
CA SER A 48 -14.25 -2.99 1.55
C SER A 48 -15.47 -3.84 1.15
N VAL A 49 -16.49 -3.94 2.02
CA VAL A 49 -17.76 -4.59 1.66
C VAL A 49 -18.47 -3.84 0.53
N THR A 50 -18.41 -2.50 0.51
CA THR A 50 -18.92 -1.69 -0.60
C THR A 50 -18.20 -2.04 -1.89
N ALA A 51 -16.86 -2.05 -1.91
CA ALA A 51 -16.07 -2.48 -3.09
C ALA A 51 -16.44 -3.89 -3.57
N LEU A 52 -16.49 -4.87 -2.66
CA LEU A 52 -16.87 -6.24 -2.98
C LEU A 52 -18.30 -6.33 -3.52
N SER A 53 -19.20 -5.47 -3.03
CA SER A 53 -20.59 -5.41 -3.52
C SER A 53 -20.65 -4.87 -4.95
N LEU A 54 -19.90 -3.80 -5.26
CA LEU A 54 -19.78 -3.25 -6.62
C LEU A 54 -19.19 -4.26 -7.60
N MET A 55 -18.23 -5.07 -7.16
CA MET A 55 -17.58 -6.11 -7.96
C MET A 55 -18.34 -7.46 -7.96
N ARG A 56 -19.42 -7.56 -7.18
CA ARG A 56 -20.16 -8.80 -6.90
C ARG A 56 -19.28 -9.97 -6.48
N LEU A 57 -18.43 -9.69 -5.51
CA LEU A 57 -17.50 -10.60 -4.85
C LEU A 57 -17.87 -10.84 -3.37
N VAL A 58 -19.08 -10.46 -2.96
CA VAL A 58 -19.58 -10.77 -1.61
C VAL A 58 -19.80 -12.28 -1.49
N ASP A 59 -19.02 -12.93 -0.63
CA ASP A 59 -19.10 -14.36 -0.35
C ASP A 59 -20.25 -14.70 0.62
N ASP A 60 -20.72 -15.96 0.57
CA ASP A 60 -21.67 -16.52 1.54
C ASP A 60 -21.12 -16.42 2.98
N PRO A 61 -21.92 -15.98 3.98
CA PRO A 61 -23.38 -15.81 3.99
C PRO A 61 -23.88 -14.41 3.57
N GLY A 62 -23.04 -13.60 2.92
CA GLY A 62 -23.39 -12.25 2.48
C GLY A 62 -24.34 -12.23 1.27
N ARG A 63 -25.22 -11.23 1.23
CA ARG A 63 -26.13 -10.96 0.11
C ARG A 63 -26.33 -9.46 -0.13
N ILE A 64 -26.70 -9.13 -1.36
CA ILE A 64 -27.12 -7.78 -1.76
C ILE A 64 -28.65 -7.82 -1.93
N PRO A 65 -29.45 -7.53 -0.88
CA PRO A 65 -30.91 -7.62 -0.96
C PRO A 65 -31.55 -6.51 -1.80
N GLU A 66 -30.94 -5.33 -1.85
CA GLU A 66 -31.49 -4.12 -2.47
C GLU A 66 -30.37 -3.24 -3.02
N GLY A 67 -30.74 -2.36 -3.96
CA GLY A 67 -29.86 -1.38 -4.59
C GLY A 67 -29.66 -1.62 -6.08
N GLU A 68 -29.19 -0.59 -6.77
CA GLU A 68 -28.88 -0.61 -8.20
C GLU A 68 -27.46 -0.09 -8.42
N VAL A 69 -26.72 -0.75 -9.32
CA VAL A 69 -25.35 -0.33 -9.69
C VAL A 69 -25.25 -0.25 -11.20
N LEU A 70 -25.32 0.97 -11.73
CA LEU A 70 -25.27 1.25 -13.16
C LEU A 70 -23.84 1.57 -13.60
N PHE A 71 -23.26 0.69 -14.40
CA PHE A 71 -21.94 0.88 -15.02
C PHE A 71 -22.08 1.34 -16.47
N ARG A 72 -21.69 2.58 -16.76
CA ARG A 72 -21.82 3.22 -18.07
C ARG A 72 -20.63 2.88 -18.97
N ALA A 73 -20.77 1.82 -19.75
CA ALA A 73 -19.77 1.42 -20.72
C ALA A 73 -20.37 1.10 -22.09
N PRO A 74 -20.46 2.10 -23.00
CA PRO A 74 -21.13 1.93 -24.30
C PRO A 74 -20.57 0.78 -25.16
N GLU A 75 -19.25 0.53 -25.10
CA GLU A 75 -18.63 -0.58 -25.83
C GLU A 75 -18.96 -1.94 -25.23
N THR A 76 -18.88 -2.05 -23.91
CA THR A 76 -19.30 -3.23 -23.13
C THR A 76 -20.77 -3.54 -23.35
N VAL A 77 -21.64 -2.53 -23.29
CA VAL A 77 -23.07 -2.64 -23.57
C VAL A 77 -23.32 -3.19 -24.96
N ARG A 78 -22.62 -2.67 -25.99
CA ARG A 78 -22.74 -3.21 -27.36
C ARG A 78 -22.27 -4.66 -27.46
N LYS A 79 -21.19 -5.04 -26.76
CA LYS A 79 -20.67 -6.40 -26.72
C LYS A 79 -21.67 -7.35 -26.03
N LEU A 80 -22.18 -6.96 -24.87
CA LEU A 80 -23.13 -7.74 -24.06
C LEU A 80 -24.48 -7.86 -24.77
N ALA A 81 -25.03 -6.79 -25.33
CA ALA A 81 -26.29 -6.83 -26.08
C ALA A 81 -26.22 -7.81 -27.27
N ARG A 82 -25.06 -7.94 -27.94
CA ARG A 82 -24.84 -8.92 -29.02
C ARG A 82 -24.77 -10.35 -28.52
N ARG A 83 -24.11 -10.57 -27.39
CA ARG A 83 -23.85 -11.90 -26.84
C ARG A 83 -25.04 -12.45 -26.04
N TYR A 84 -25.75 -11.55 -25.36
CA TYR A 84 -26.88 -11.83 -24.49
C TYR A 84 -28.12 -10.98 -24.85
N PRO A 85 -28.72 -11.17 -26.05
CA PRO A 85 -29.89 -10.38 -26.46
C PRO A 85 -31.06 -10.44 -25.47
N LYS A 86 -31.22 -11.56 -24.75
CA LYS A 86 -32.26 -11.74 -23.72
C LYS A 86 -32.06 -10.91 -22.44
N GLY A 87 -30.87 -10.32 -22.25
CA GLY A 87 -30.54 -9.49 -21.10
C GLY A 87 -30.77 -7.99 -21.32
N VAL A 88 -31.21 -7.58 -22.51
CA VAL A 88 -31.41 -6.19 -22.88
C VAL A 88 -32.73 -5.67 -22.31
N ALA A 89 -32.67 -4.58 -21.53
CA ALA A 89 -33.83 -3.81 -21.13
C ALA A 89 -34.42 -3.09 -22.36
N THR A 90 -35.73 -3.21 -22.56
CA THR A 90 -36.58 -2.60 -23.61
C THR A 90 -35.85 -1.77 -24.69
N PRO A 91 -35.69 -2.29 -25.92
CA PRO A 91 -34.88 -1.67 -26.96
C PRO A 91 -35.66 -0.62 -27.77
N ASP A 92 -35.70 0.63 -27.33
CA ASP A 92 -36.13 1.76 -28.16
C ASP A 92 -34.90 2.53 -28.67
N HIS A 93 -34.22 2.10 -29.74
CA HIS A 93 -33.15 2.92 -30.35
C HIS A 93 -33.01 2.71 -31.87
N ASP A 94 -32.79 3.81 -32.57
CA ASP A 94 -32.46 3.87 -34.00
C ASP A 94 -31.18 3.06 -34.32
N GLY A 95 -31.30 1.99 -35.10
CA GLY A 95 -30.19 1.11 -35.50
C GLY A 95 -30.27 -0.34 -35.01
N TYR A 96 -31.26 -0.65 -34.16
CA TYR A 96 -31.64 -2.01 -33.78
C TYR A 96 -32.98 -2.36 -34.44
N VAL A 97 -33.15 -3.59 -34.90
CA VAL A 97 -34.35 -4.02 -35.61
C VAL A 97 -35.09 -5.04 -34.75
N ARG A 98 -36.32 -4.71 -34.34
CA ARG A 98 -37.18 -5.62 -33.60
C ARG A 98 -37.60 -6.77 -34.52
N VAL A 99 -37.39 -8.01 -34.07
CA VAL A 99 -37.82 -9.21 -34.81
C VAL A 99 -38.86 -9.97 -34.00
N GLU A 100 -40.12 -9.87 -34.40
CA GLU A 100 -41.26 -10.50 -33.75
C GLU A 100 -41.67 -11.77 -34.50
N ALA A 101 -41.57 -12.94 -33.87
CA ALA A 101 -42.00 -14.22 -34.45
C ALA A 101 -41.46 -14.52 -35.88
N GLY A 102 -40.27 -14.00 -36.22
CA GLY A 102 -39.67 -14.10 -37.56
C GLY A 102 -40.08 -13.00 -38.54
N ARG A 103 -40.66 -11.89 -38.07
CA ARG A 103 -41.05 -10.70 -38.85
C ARG A 103 -40.34 -9.45 -38.34
N VAL A 104 -40.03 -8.54 -39.25
CA VAL A 104 -39.60 -7.16 -38.93
C VAL A 104 -40.78 -6.24 -39.20
N ASP A 105 -41.30 -5.56 -38.17
CA ASP A 105 -42.40 -4.60 -38.32
C ASP A 105 -41.90 -3.27 -38.92
N ALA A 106 -42.69 -2.65 -39.79
CA ALA A 106 -42.36 -1.36 -40.43
C ALA A 106 -42.31 -0.20 -39.44
N ALA A 107 -43.03 -0.34 -38.32
CA ALA A 107 -43.05 0.68 -37.27
C ALA A 107 -41.74 0.74 -36.47
N ASP A 108 -41.04 -0.40 -36.37
CA ASP A 108 -39.84 -0.59 -35.54
C ASP A 108 -38.56 -0.73 -36.38
N ALA A 109 -38.65 -0.44 -37.69
CA ALA A 109 -37.56 -0.53 -38.64
C ALA A 109 -37.08 0.88 -39.05
N PRO A 110 -35.76 1.11 -39.20
CA PRO A 110 -35.23 2.34 -39.77
C PRO A 110 -35.87 2.67 -41.12
N SER A 111 -36.02 3.95 -41.45
CA SER A 111 -36.73 4.42 -42.67
C SER A 111 -36.19 3.88 -44.01
N ASP A 112 -35.00 3.25 -44.02
CA ASP A 112 -34.37 2.59 -45.17
C ASP A 112 -34.60 1.06 -45.22
N VAL A 113 -35.43 0.49 -44.34
CA VAL A 113 -35.75 -0.95 -44.27
C VAL A 113 -37.24 -1.19 -44.52
N GLU A 114 -37.56 -1.96 -45.56
CA GLU A 114 -38.94 -2.38 -45.84
C GLU A 114 -39.34 -3.54 -44.91
N ALA A 115 -40.54 -3.47 -44.31
CA ALA A 115 -41.07 -4.57 -43.52
C ALA A 115 -41.16 -5.85 -44.35
N THR A 116 -40.73 -6.95 -43.75
CA THR A 116 -40.74 -8.26 -44.40
C THR A 116 -41.08 -9.36 -43.41
N ASP A 117 -41.87 -10.31 -43.88
CA ASP A 117 -42.24 -11.53 -43.19
C ASP A 117 -41.68 -12.80 -43.83
N ASP A 118 -40.78 -12.64 -44.80
CA ASP A 118 -40.05 -13.73 -45.43
C ASP A 118 -38.86 -14.14 -44.55
N PRO A 119 -38.81 -15.38 -44.03
CA PRO A 119 -37.71 -15.87 -43.19
C PRO A 119 -36.33 -15.74 -43.84
N ASP A 120 -36.24 -15.90 -45.16
CA ASP A 120 -34.98 -15.77 -45.90
C ASP A 120 -34.58 -14.31 -46.15
N ALA A 121 -35.54 -13.37 -46.10
CA ALA A 121 -35.27 -11.94 -46.16
C ALA A 121 -34.83 -11.41 -44.78
N VAL A 122 -35.47 -11.84 -43.70
CA VAL A 122 -35.05 -11.54 -42.31
C VAL A 122 -33.65 -12.09 -42.03
N ALA A 123 -33.38 -13.35 -42.43
CA ALA A 123 -32.06 -13.96 -42.29
C ALA A 123 -30.97 -13.31 -43.16
N ARG A 124 -31.35 -12.55 -44.18
CA ARG A 124 -30.45 -11.80 -45.07
C ARG A 124 -30.21 -10.40 -44.54
N LEU A 125 -31.24 -9.70 -44.05
CA LEU A 125 -31.13 -8.45 -43.31
C LEU A 125 -30.22 -8.60 -42.09
N ALA A 126 -30.37 -9.69 -41.32
CA ALA A 126 -29.48 -10.01 -40.19
C ALA A 126 -28.02 -10.28 -40.62
N ARG A 127 -27.78 -10.73 -41.86
CA ARG A 127 -26.43 -10.96 -42.43
C ARG A 127 -25.82 -9.70 -43.05
N GLU A 128 -26.63 -8.87 -43.70
CA GLU A 128 -26.22 -7.64 -44.39
C GLU A 128 -26.06 -6.45 -43.43
N ARG A 129 -26.78 -6.49 -42.29
CA ARG A 129 -26.69 -5.50 -41.20
C ARG A 129 -26.34 -6.21 -39.88
N PRO A 130 -25.08 -6.67 -39.69
CA PRO A 130 -24.65 -7.36 -38.46
C PRO A 130 -24.70 -6.49 -37.18
N LYS A 131 -25.10 -5.21 -37.31
CA LYS A 131 -25.36 -4.28 -36.19
C LYS A 131 -26.82 -4.31 -35.70
N ALA A 132 -27.76 -4.87 -36.47
CA ALA A 132 -29.16 -4.98 -36.10
C ALA A 132 -29.38 -6.30 -35.33
N ILE A 133 -29.46 -6.22 -34.01
CA ILE A 133 -29.64 -7.38 -33.12
C ILE A 133 -31.14 -7.63 -32.95
N ALA A 134 -31.58 -8.87 -33.22
CA ALA A 134 -32.93 -9.34 -32.92
C ALA A 134 -33.06 -9.64 -31.42
N VAL A 135 -33.99 -8.97 -30.73
CA VAL A 135 -34.31 -9.20 -29.31
C VAL A 135 -35.77 -9.68 -29.20
N PRO A 136 -36.05 -10.84 -28.57
CA PRO A 136 -37.41 -11.30 -28.33
C PRO A 136 -38.09 -10.52 -27.18
N GLU A 137 -39.42 -10.41 -27.21
CA GLU A 137 -40.22 -9.83 -26.13
C GLU A 137 -39.93 -10.49 -24.79
N ALA A 138 -39.61 -9.67 -23.79
CA ALA A 138 -40.07 -9.90 -22.45
C ALA A 138 -40.30 -8.55 -21.75
N ASP A 139 -41.43 -8.43 -21.05
CA ASP A 139 -41.58 -7.57 -19.86
C ASP A 139 -40.59 -8.06 -18.80
N GLN A 140 -39.30 -7.82 -19.00
CA GLN A 140 -38.26 -8.16 -18.03
C GLN A 140 -37.40 -6.94 -17.77
N ASP A 141 -37.15 -6.70 -16.49
CA ASP A 141 -36.08 -5.84 -15.98
C ASP A 141 -34.74 -6.43 -16.47
N GLY A 142 -34.38 -6.11 -17.71
CA GLY A 142 -33.11 -6.48 -18.31
C GLY A 142 -31.97 -5.70 -17.66
N TYR A 143 -30.77 -6.27 -17.65
CA TYR A 143 -29.59 -5.67 -17.02
C TYR A 143 -28.72 -4.88 -18.00
N VAL A 144 -29.05 -4.84 -19.30
CA VAL A 144 -28.32 -4.06 -20.32
C VAL A 144 -29.21 -2.95 -20.86
N HIS A 145 -28.88 -1.69 -20.57
CA HIS A 145 -29.62 -0.50 -20.97
C HIS A 145 -28.92 0.20 -22.14
N ILE A 146 -29.45 0.01 -23.36
CA ILE A 146 -28.80 0.50 -24.59
C ILE A 146 -28.82 2.03 -24.68
N GLU A 147 -29.96 2.67 -24.41
CA GLU A 147 -30.10 4.13 -24.48
C GLU A 147 -29.20 4.86 -23.48
N ALA A 148 -29.19 4.37 -22.24
CA ALA A 148 -28.34 4.91 -21.18
C ALA A 148 -26.85 4.56 -21.37
N GLY A 149 -26.56 3.58 -22.23
CA GLY A 149 -25.21 3.05 -22.41
C GLY A 149 -24.66 2.40 -21.14
N SER A 150 -25.53 1.83 -20.30
CA SER A 150 -25.18 1.25 -19.00
C SER A 150 -25.59 -0.21 -18.85
N VAL A 151 -24.94 -0.89 -17.89
CA VAL A 151 -25.27 -2.23 -17.43
C VAL A 151 -25.60 -2.14 -15.94
N ASP A 152 -26.72 -2.71 -15.51
CA ASP A 152 -27.00 -2.93 -14.10
C ASP A 152 -26.24 -4.18 -13.63
N LEU A 153 -25.19 -3.95 -12.84
CA LEU A 153 -24.34 -5.00 -12.31
C LEU A 153 -25.08 -5.88 -11.30
N THR A 154 -26.04 -5.34 -10.55
CA THR A 154 -26.78 -6.07 -9.51
C THR A 154 -27.74 -7.11 -10.11
N ALA A 155 -28.37 -6.78 -11.25
CA ALA A 155 -29.21 -7.69 -12.00
C ALA A 155 -28.45 -8.64 -12.95
N ALA A 156 -27.21 -8.30 -13.33
CA ALA A 156 -26.42 -9.08 -14.29
C ALA A 156 -26.14 -10.52 -13.80
N PRO A 157 -26.33 -11.58 -14.60
CA PRO A 157 -25.92 -12.93 -14.19
C PRO A 157 -24.40 -13.06 -14.01
N GLU A 158 -23.94 -14.01 -13.18
CA GLU A 158 -22.49 -14.22 -12.90
C GLU A 158 -21.64 -14.39 -14.18
N HIS A 159 -22.16 -15.02 -15.22
CA HIS A 159 -21.42 -15.17 -16.48
C HIS A 159 -21.22 -13.84 -17.23
N VAL A 160 -22.12 -12.86 -17.03
CA VAL A 160 -21.97 -11.48 -17.53
C VAL A 160 -21.01 -10.71 -16.64
N MET A 161 -21.14 -10.84 -15.32
CA MET A 161 -20.20 -10.21 -14.38
C MET A 161 -18.76 -10.62 -14.65
N ARG A 162 -18.51 -11.89 -14.99
CA ARG A 162 -17.18 -12.37 -15.42
C ARG A 162 -16.65 -11.75 -16.70
N GLU A 163 -17.47 -11.10 -17.51
CA GLU A 163 -16.96 -10.37 -18.69
C GLU A 163 -16.62 -8.91 -18.36
N VAL A 164 -17.32 -8.34 -17.37
CA VAL A 164 -17.13 -6.97 -16.90
C VAL A 164 -15.96 -6.91 -15.91
N ARG A 165 -15.98 -7.74 -14.86
CA ARG A 165 -14.90 -7.94 -13.89
C ARG A 165 -13.70 -8.59 -14.57
N GLY A 166 -12.51 -8.03 -14.39
CA GLY A 166 -11.28 -8.46 -15.06
C GLY A 166 -11.18 -8.02 -16.52
N GLY A 167 -12.22 -7.36 -17.06
CA GLY A 167 -12.22 -6.72 -18.37
C GLY A 167 -12.26 -5.21 -18.22
N ASP A 168 -13.47 -4.65 -18.16
CA ASP A 168 -13.71 -3.21 -18.06
C ASP A 168 -13.67 -2.68 -16.61
N MET A 169 -13.70 -3.56 -15.62
CA MET A 169 -13.50 -3.25 -14.20
C MET A 169 -12.36 -4.10 -13.62
N GLY A 170 -11.36 -3.46 -13.03
CA GLY A 170 -10.24 -4.09 -12.32
C GLY A 170 -10.33 -3.85 -10.81
N MET A 171 -9.69 -4.71 -10.02
CA MET A 171 -9.60 -4.52 -8.57
C MET A 171 -8.21 -4.88 -8.07
N ILE A 172 -7.65 -4.01 -7.23
CA ILE A 172 -6.48 -4.29 -6.38
C ILE A 172 -7.02 -4.64 -5.00
N PHE A 173 -6.66 -5.82 -4.51
CA PHE A 173 -7.07 -6.32 -3.20
C PHE A 173 -6.09 -5.85 -2.10
N GLN A 174 -6.59 -5.73 -0.87
CA GLN A 174 -5.93 -5.16 0.30
C GLN A 174 -4.61 -5.85 0.71
N ASP A 175 -4.43 -7.14 0.45
CA ASP A 175 -3.23 -7.87 0.87
C ASP A 175 -2.62 -8.71 -0.28
N PRO A 176 -1.40 -8.36 -0.74
CA PRO A 176 -0.65 -9.12 -1.73
C PRO A 176 -0.36 -10.56 -1.35
N MET A 177 -0.11 -10.82 -0.08
CA MET A 177 0.31 -12.13 0.41
C MET A 177 -0.80 -13.16 0.31
N THR A 178 -2.03 -12.74 0.59
CA THR A 178 -3.20 -13.61 0.51
C THR A 178 -3.82 -13.65 -0.88
N SER A 179 -3.55 -12.63 -1.70
CA SER A 179 -4.10 -12.49 -3.06
C SER A 179 -3.29 -13.24 -4.12
N LEU A 180 -1.97 -13.30 -4.01
CA LEU A 180 -1.12 -14.01 -4.98
C LEU A 180 -1.01 -15.50 -4.65
N ASN A 181 -1.09 -16.35 -5.68
CA ASN A 181 -0.90 -17.79 -5.51
C ASN A 181 0.61 -18.11 -5.41
N PRO A 182 1.12 -18.58 -4.26
CA PRO A 182 2.54 -18.82 -4.07
C PRO A 182 3.10 -19.98 -4.90
N ALA A 183 2.22 -20.82 -5.48
CA ALA A 183 2.61 -21.99 -6.27
C ALA A 183 2.68 -21.73 -7.79
N LEU A 184 2.31 -20.52 -8.25
CA LEU A 184 2.37 -20.11 -9.65
C LEU A 184 3.41 -19.01 -9.83
N THR A 185 4.04 -18.94 -11.01
CA THR A 185 4.94 -17.83 -11.29
C THR A 185 4.16 -16.52 -11.44
N VAL A 186 4.85 -15.41 -11.26
CA VAL A 186 4.28 -14.06 -11.45
C VAL A 186 3.74 -13.90 -12.88
N GLY A 187 4.50 -14.33 -13.88
CA GLY A 187 4.07 -14.29 -15.27
C GLY A 187 2.83 -15.12 -15.56
N GLU A 188 2.71 -16.32 -14.97
CA GLU A 188 1.52 -17.17 -15.14
C GLU A 188 0.26 -16.49 -14.63
N GLN A 189 0.34 -15.79 -13.50
CA GLN A 189 -0.78 -15.08 -12.89
C GLN A 189 -1.21 -13.85 -13.70
N VAL A 190 -0.26 -13.04 -14.18
CA VAL A 190 -0.55 -11.91 -15.09
C VAL A 190 -1.15 -12.42 -16.41
N ALA A 191 -0.60 -13.50 -16.94
CA ALA A 191 -1.06 -14.12 -18.19
C ALA A 191 -2.47 -14.71 -18.08
N GLU A 192 -2.90 -15.18 -16.91
CA GLU A 192 -4.24 -15.73 -16.70
C GLU A 192 -5.33 -14.70 -17.06
N SER A 193 -5.23 -13.48 -16.55
CA SER A 193 -6.15 -12.38 -16.87
C SER A 193 -6.19 -12.09 -18.38
N LEU A 194 -5.02 -12.01 -19.03
CA LEU A 194 -4.90 -11.80 -20.47
C LEU A 194 -5.56 -12.94 -21.27
N GLN A 195 -5.30 -14.18 -20.88
CA GLN A 195 -5.82 -15.36 -21.56
C GLN A 195 -7.34 -15.47 -21.45
N LEU A 196 -7.90 -15.17 -20.30
CA LEU A 196 -9.35 -15.25 -20.08
C LEU A 196 -10.11 -14.16 -20.85
N HIS A 197 -9.61 -12.92 -20.83
CA HIS A 197 -10.39 -11.76 -21.30
C HIS A 197 -9.99 -11.24 -22.68
N ARG A 198 -8.69 -11.26 -23.03
CA ARG A 198 -8.19 -10.74 -24.32
C ARG A 198 -8.00 -11.85 -25.37
N TYR A 199 -7.49 -13.02 -24.97
CA TYR A 199 -7.15 -14.11 -25.91
C TYR A 199 -8.13 -15.30 -25.92
N GLY A 200 -9.07 -15.36 -24.96
CA GLY A 200 -10.00 -16.48 -24.72
C GLY A 200 -11.09 -16.68 -25.78
N GLY A 201 -11.09 -15.91 -26.87
CA GLY A 201 -12.06 -16.00 -27.96
C GLY A 201 -11.92 -17.23 -28.88
N ARG A 202 -10.95 -18.13 -28.67
CA ARG A 202 -10.78 -19.33 -29.53
C ARG A 202 -11.81 -20.42 -29.16
N LYS A 203 -12.70 -20.72 -30.12
CA LYS A 203 -13.82 -21.68 -30.04
C LYS A 203 -13.55 -22.92 -29.17
N LYS A 204 -14.49 -23.19 -28.24
CA LYS A 204 -14.55 -24.37 -27.35
C LYS A 204 -14.84 -25.71 -28.05
N ASP A 205 -15.02 -25.75 -29.37
CA ASP A 205 -15.62 -26.90 -30.06
C ASP A 205 -14.64 -27.94 -30.58
N THR A 206 -13.48 -28.15 -29.97
CA THR A 206 -12.63 -29.29 -30.36
C THR A 206 -11.96 -29.93 -29.16
N TRP A 207 -12.13 -31.24 -29.03
CA TRP A 207 -11.49 -32.09 -28.00
C TRP A 207 -9.97 -31.87 -27.92
N THR A 208 -9.34 -31.43 -29.01
CA THR A 208 -7.92 -31.03 -29.06
C THR A 208 -7.61 -29.77 -28.26
N ASN A 209 -8.51 -28.80 -28.12
CA ASN A 209 -8.29 -27.58 -27.32
C ASN A 209 -8.42 -27.85 -25.81
N ALA A 210 -9.35 -28.73 -25.41
CA ALA A 210 -9.47 -29.17 -24.01
C ALA A 210 -8.26 -30.02 -23.58
N VAL A 211 -7.74 -30.87 -24.48
CA VAL A 211 -6.47 -31.59 -24.24
C VAL A 211 -5.30 -30.60 -24.22
N ARG A 212 -5.30 -29.57 -25.07
CA ARG A 212 -4.24 -28.54 -25.05
C ARG A 212 -4.25 -27.72 -23.76
N GLU A 213 -5.41 -27.34 -23.22
CA GLU A 213 -5.53 -26.66 -21.90
C GLU A 213 -5.07 -27.55 -20.73
N VAL A 214 -5.38 -28.85 -20.76
CA VAL A 214 -4.96 -29.79 -19.70
C VAL A 214 -3.46 -30.10 -19.77
N PHE A 215 -2.87 -30.10 -20.97
CA PHE A 215 -1.44 -30.33 -21.20
C PHE A 215 -0.59 -29.05 -21.32
N SER A 216 -1.19 -27.86 -21.38
CA SER A 216 -0.49 -26.55 -21.39
C SER A 216 -0.29 -25.96 -20.00
N ARG A 217 -0.29 -26.80 -18.95
CA ARG A 217 0.21 -26.45 -17.61
C ARG A 217 1.69 -26.04 -17.57
N SER A 218 2.31 -25.74 -18.72
CA SER A 218 3.73 -25.40 -18.85
C SER A 218 4.04 -24.59 -20.13
N GLY A 219 3.09 -23.86 -20.71
CA GLY A 219 3.38 -23.13 -21.96
C GLY A 219 2.43 -21.98 -22.24
N MET A 220 2.77 -20.81 -21.71
CA MET A 220 2.26 -19.51 -22.15
C MET A 220 2.58 -19.30 -23.64
N SER A 221 1.66 -18.81 -24.46
CA SER A 221 2.01 -18.43 -25.83
C SER A 221 2.99 -17.25 -25.79
N GLU A 222 3.95 -17.25 -26.73
CA GLU A 222 5.00 -16.22 -26.83
C GLU A 222 4.44 -14.80 -26.79
N GLU A 223 3.34 -14.54 -27.52
CA GLU A 223 2.61 -13.26 -27.49
C GLU A 223 2.07 -12.89 -26.10
N VAL A 224 1.57 -13.85 -25.33
CA VAL A 224 1.03 -13.58 -23.97
C VAL A 224 2.17 -13.35 -22.98
N ARG A 225 3.30 -14.03 -23.17
CA ARG A 225 4.50 -13.82 -22.36
C ARG A 225 5.06 -12.43 -22.58
N GLU A 226 5.17 -12.01 -23.84
CA GLU A 226 5.63 -10.66 -24.19
C GLU A 226 4.70 -9.60 -23.57
N ASN A 227 3.37 -9.74 -23.70
CA ASN A 227 2.44 -8.81 -23.04
C ASN A 227 2.54 -8.83 -21.50
N ALA A 228 2.82 -9.99 -20.89
CA ALA A 228 3.02 -10.07 -19.43
C ALA A 228 4.32 -9.36 -19.01
N ILE A 229 5.40 -9.49 -19.80
CA ILE A 229 6.66 -8.78 -19.59
C ILE A 229 6.45 -7.27 -19.74
N ASP A 230 5.72 -6.83 -20.79
CA ASP A 230 5.40 -5.42 -21.00
C ASP A 230 4.60 -4.83 -19.83
N LEU A 231 3.59 -5.56 -19.33
CA LEU A 231 2.81 -5.12 -18.17
C LEU A 231 3.66 -5.06 -16.90
N LEU A 232 4.56 -6.03 -16.67
CA LEU A 232 5.50 -5.99 -15.55
C LEU A 232 6.43 -4.78 -15.65
N ALA A 233 6.89 -4.45 -16.86
CA ALA A 233 7.68 -3.24 -17.12
C ALA A 233 6.89 -1.96 -16.83
N GLU A 234 5.64 -1.89 -17.29
CA GLU A 234 4.71 -0.76 -17.13
C GLU A 234 4.44 -0.46 -15.65
N VAL A 235 4.33 -1.49 -14.80
CA VAL A 235 4.18 -1.30 -13.34
C VAL A 235 5.51 -1.11 -12.60
N GLY A 236 6.63 -1.00 -13.31
CA GLY A 236 7.95 -0.74 -12.73
C GLY A 236 8.62 -1.93 -12.05
N ILE A 237 8.29 -3.17 -12.43
CA ILE A 237 9.09 -4.34 -12.00
C ILE A 237 10.43 -4.32 -12.74
N PRO A 238 11.57 -4.30 -12.03
CA PRO A 238 12.88 -4.37 -12.67
C PRO A 238 13.07 -5.71 -13.37
N GLU A 239 13.83 -5.72 -14.46
CA GLU A 239 14.19 -6.94 -15.23
C GLU A 239 12.99 -7.88 -15.48
N PRO A 240 11.89 -7.38 -16.06
CA PRO A 240 10.64 -8.12 -16.16
C PRO A 240 10.80 -9.42 -16.95
N THR A 241 11.71 -9.47 -17.93
CA THR A 241 12.06 -10.66 -18.71
C THR A 241 12.58 -11.82 -17.85
N GLN A 242 13.30 -11.52 -16.76
CA GLN A 242 13.83 -12.52 -15.82
C GLN A 242 12.78 -12.84 -14.75
N ARG A 243 12.20 -11.79 -14.15
CA ARG A 243 11.26 -11.90 -13.02
C ARG A 243 9.90 -12.50 -13.37
N VAL A 244 9.54 -12.57 -14.64
CA VAL A 244 8.30 -13.22 -15.10
C VAL A 244 8.23 -14.72 -14.71
N ASP A 245 9.37 -15.38 -14.53
CA ASP A 245 9.46 -16.80 -14.17
C ASP A 245 9.66 -17.04 -12.65
N GLU A 246 9.77 -15.97 -11.87
CA GLU A 246 9.92 -16.02 -10.41
C GLU A 246 8.57 -16.18 -9.69
N TYR A 247 8.62 -16.60 -8.44
CA TYR A 247 7.45 -16.82 -7.59
C TYR A 247 7.19 -15.63 -6.65
N PRO A 248 5.93 -15.43 -6.20
CA PRO A 248 5.60 -14.33 -5.29
C PRO A 248 6.47 -14.25 -4.03
N HIS A 249 6.86 -15.39 -3.45
CA HIS A 249 7.67 -15.41 -2.22
C HIS A 249 9.12 -14.91 -2.42
N GLU A 250 9.58 -14.80 -3.67
CA GLU A 250 10.89 -14.25 -4.05
C GLU A 250 10.85 -12.72 -4.21
N PHE A 251 9.65 -12.12 -4.30
CA PHE A 251 9.43 -10.68 -4.45
C PHE A 251 9.38 -9.95 -3.11
N SER A 252 9.78 -8.67 -3.11
CA SER A 252 9.53 -7.74 -2.01
C SER A 252 8.03 -7.43 -1.87
N GLY A 253 7.61 -6.84 -0.73
CA GLY A 253 6.21 -6.41 -0.54
C GLY A 253 5.73 -5.46 -1.65
N GLY A 254 6.54 -4.44 -1.96
CA GLY A 254 6.25 -3.48 -3.04
C GLY A 254 6.20 -4.13 -4.42
N MET A 255 7.11 -5.07 -4.73
CA MET A 255 7.05 -5.81 -5.99
C MET A 255 5.78 -6.67 -6.09
N ARG A 256 5.36 -7.34 -5.00
CA ARG A 256 4.09 -8.09 -4.99
C ARG A 256 2.89 -7.18 -5.24
N GLN A 257 2.89 -5.98 -4.67
CA GLN A 257 1.86 -4.98 -4.92
C GLN A 257 1.83 -4.57 -6.41
N ARG A 258 3.00 -4.28 -7.00
CA ARG A 258 3.12 -3.98 -8.44
C ARG A 258 2.58 -5.11 -9.31
N VAL A 259 2.83 -6.37 -8.95
CA VAL A 259 2.24 -7.53 -9.64
C VAL A 259 0.71 -7.55 -9.55
N LEU A 260 0.12 -7.25 -8.38
CA LEU A 260 -1.34 -7.12 -8.27
C LEU A 260 -1.89 -6.00 -9.15
N ILE A 261 -1.20 -4.87 -9.21
CA ILE A 261 -1.56 -3.75 -10.11
C ILE A 261 -1.51 -4.22 -11.57
N ALA A 262 -0.45 -4.95 -11.97
CA ALA A 262 -0.34 -5.50 -13.32
C ALA A 262 -1.49 -6.47 -13.65
N ILE A 263 -1.89 -7.33 -12.71
CA ILE A 263 -3.04 -8.23 -12.86
C ILE A 263 -4.34 -7.44 -13.03
N ALA A 264 -4.56 -6.41 -12.21
CA ALA A 264 -5.74 -5.56 -12.25
C ALA A 264 -5.84 -4.75 -13.55
N LEU A 265 -4.70 -4.33 -14.09
CA LEU A 265 -4.59 -3.51 -15.30
C LEU A 265 -4.36 -4.30 -16.58
N ALA A 266 -4.20 -5.62 -16.51
CA ALA A 266 -3.91 -6.47 -17.66
C ALA A 266 -4.89 -6.28 -18.84
N CYS A 267 -6.13 -5.93 -18.53
CA CYS A 267 -7.18 -5.69 -19.53
C CYS A 267 -7.49 -4.21 -19.78
N ARG A 268 -6.72 -3.29 -19.18
CA ARG A 268 -6.91 -1.83 -19.23
C ARG A 268 -8.33 -1.42 -18.86
N PRO A 269 -8.74 -1.63 -17.59
CA PRO A 269 -10.10 -1.38 -17.16
C PRO A 269 -10.45 0.11 -17.23
N ARG A 270 -11.74 0.42 -17.39
CA ARG A 270 -12.25 1.79 -17.30
C ARG A 270 -12.46 2.24 -15.86
N LEU A 271 -12.71 1.29 -14.95
CA LEU A 271 -12.81 1.51 -13.52
C LEU A 271 -11.82 0.60 -12.79
N LEU A 272 -10.94 1.20 -11.99
CA LEU A 272 -10.06 0.50 -11.06
C LEU A 272 -10.58 0.70 -9.63
N VAL A 273 -10.90 -0.39 -8.94
CA VAL A 273 -11.20 -0.38 -7.50
C VAL A 273 -9.91 -0.71 -6.76
N ALA A 274 -9.36 0.24 -6.01
CA ALA A 274 -8.16 0.05 -5.23
C ALA A 274 -8.54 -0.05 -3.75
N ASP A 275 -8.63 -1.27 -3.22
CA ASP A 275 -8.98 -1.51 -1.82
C ASP A 275 -7.72 -1.55 -0.97
N GLU A 276 -7.43 -0.45 -0.27
CA GLU A 276 -6.25 -0.29 0.59
C GLU A 276 -4.93 -0.69 -0.11
N PRO A 277 -4.61 -0.11 -1.29
CA PRO A 277 -3.52 -0.59 -2.15
C PRO A 277 -2.11 -0.32 -1.59
N THR A 278 -1.98 0.35 -0.45
CA THR A 278 -0.71 0.68 0.17
C THR A 278 -0.54 0.09 1.56
N THR A 279 -1.52 -0.70 2.03
CA THR A 279 -1.47 -1.33 3.34
C THR A 279 -0.24 -2.24 3.48
N ALA A 280 0.41 -2.18 4.64
CA ALA A 280 1.64 -2.91 4.98
C ALA A 280 2.87 -2.59 4.12
N LEU A 281 2.86 -1.47 3.38
CA LEU A 281 4.03 -0.91 2.70
C LEU A 281 4.61 0.24 3.51
N ASP A 282 5.92 0.50 3.38
CA ASP A 282 6.51 1.70 3.96
C ASP A 282 6.14 2.96 3.15
N VAL A 283 6.33 4.13 3.77
CA VAL A 283 5.95 5.44 3.20
C VAL A 283 6.56 5.71 1.83
N THR A 284 7.77 5.21 1.53
CA THR A 284 8.41 5.45 0.23
C THR A 284 7.81 4.58 -0.86
N ILE A 285 7.56 3.30 -0.55
CA ILE A 285 6.91 2.38 -1.49
C ILE A 285 5.46 2.79 -1.69
N GLN A 286 4.75 3.22 -0.64
CA GLN A 286 3.41 3.81 -0.74
C GLN A 286 3.40 4.97 -1.74
N ALA A 287 4.30 5.96 -1.60
CA ALA A 287 4.37 7.09 -2.52
C ALA A 287 4.59 6.65 -3.97
N GLN A 288 5.51 5.68 -4.21
CA GLN A 288 5.73 5.13 -5.55
C GLN A 288 4.50 4.43 -6.14
N ILE A 289 3.74 3.69 -5.32
CA ILE A 289 2.54 2.98 -5.77
C ILE A 289 1.41 3.97 -6.10
N LEU A 290 1.23 5.00 -5.28
CA LEU A 290 0.23 6.04 -5.53
C LEU A 290 0.56 6.85 -6.79
N GLU A 291 1.82 7.22 -6.97
CA GLU A 291 2.29 7.88 -8.20
C GLU A 291 2.07 6.99 -9.42
N LEU A 292 2.40 5.69 -9.35
CA LEU A 292 2.13 4.74 -10.43
C LEU A 292 0.64 4.67 -10.78
N VAL A 293 -0.26 4.60 -9.79
CA VAL A 293 -1.70 4.56 -10.06
C VAL A 293 -2.17 5.86 -10.72
N ASN A 294 -1.66 7.01 -10.28
CA ASN A 294 -1.99 8.32 -10.87
C ASN A 294 -1.47 8.44 -12.32
N GLU A 295 -0.23 8.05 -12.59
CA GLU A 295 0.34 8.03 -13.94
C GLU A 295 -0.50 7.15 -14.88
N LEU A 296 -0.84 5.93 -14.43
CA LEU A 296 -1.68 5.02 -15.21
C LEU A 296 -3.12 5.55 -15.36
N GLN A 297 -3.62 6.29 -14.38
CA GLN A 297 -4.93 6.93 -14.43
C GLN A 297 -4.98 8.00 -15.53
N ASP A 298 -3.95 8.84 -15.60
CA ASP A 298 -3.77 9.87 -16.63
C ASP A 298 -3.53 9.26 -18.03
N GLU A 299 -2.68 8.24 -18.12
CA GLU A 299 -2.32 7.60 -19.40
C GLU A 299 -3.48 6.80 -20.02
N LEU A 300 -4.21 6.05 -19.19
CA LEU A 300 -5.31 5.19 -19.64
C LEU A 300 -6.67 5.90 -19.64
N GLY A 301 -6.78 7.07 -18.99
CA GLY A 301 -8.03 7.79 -18.78
C GLY A 301 -9.04 6.98 -17.94
N MET A 302 -8.54 6.11 -17.06
CA MET A 302 -9.39 5.30 -16.17
C MET A 302 -9.95 6.14 -15.03
N SER A 303 -11.01 5.65 -14.40
CA SER A 303 -11.53 6.21 -13.14
C SER A 303 -11.11 5.30 -12.00
N VAL A 304 -10.83 5.86 -10.83
CA VAL A 304 -10.31 5.11 -9.69
C VAL A 304 -11.26 5.29 -8.50
N LEU A 305 -11.70 4.18 -7.91
CA LEU A 305 -12.29 4.17 -6.56
C LEU A 305 -11.18 3.79 -5.59
N MET A 306 -10.66 4.77 -4.87
CA MET A 306 -9.61 4.58 -3.86
C MET A 306 -10.27 4.34 -2.50
N ILE A 307 -10.10 3.16 -1.92
CA ILE A 307 -10.53 2.89 -0.55
C ILE A 307 -9.30 2.94 0.33
N THR A 308 -9.34 3.79 1.35
CA THR A 308 -8.25 3.94 2.31
C THR A 308 -8.80 4.43 3.65
N HIS A 309 -8.04 4.22 4.71
CA HIS A 309 -8.28 4.89 6.00
C HIS A 309 -7.33 6.09 6.20
N ASP A 310 -6.35 6.29 5.31
CA ASP A 310 -5.42 7.41 5.33
C ASP A 310 -6.02 8.61 4.58
N LEU A 311 -6.40 9.64 5.35
CA LEU A 311 -6.96 10.88 4.80
C LEU A 311 -5.90 11.73 4.09
N GLY A 312 -4.62 11.63 4.42
CA GLY A 312 -3.54 12.31 3.69
C GLY A 312 -3.39 11.77 2.28
N VAL A 313 -3.52 10.45 2.10
CA VAL A 313 -3.57 9.82 0.76
C VAL A 313 -4.76 10.34 -0.05
N VAL A 314 -5.93 10.52 0.57
CA VAL A 314 -7.11 11.07 -0.11
C VAL A 314 -6.94 12.54 -0.45
N ALA A 315 -6.39 13.34 0.46
CA ALA A 315 -6.12 14.76 0.24
C ALA A 315 -5.30 14.99 -1.04
N GLU A 316 -4.37 14.09 -1.31
CA GLU A 316 -3.44 14.25 -2.41
C GLU A 316 -3.85 13.56 -3.72
N THR A 317 -4.45 12.36 -3.64
CA THR A 317 -4.66 11.51 -4.83
C THR A 317 -6.08 11.58 -5.39
N CYS A 318 -7.04 12.06 -4.60
CA CYS A 318 -8.46 12.00 -4.96
C CYS A 318 -9.00 13.38 -5.39
N ASP A 319 -9.87 13.39 -6.40
CA ASP A 319 -10.63 14.60 -6.76
C ASP A 319 -11.84 14.82 -5.84
N ARG A 320 -12.45 13.72 -5.40
CA ARG A 320 -13.64 13.70 -4.54
C ARG A 320 -13.46 12.69 -3.41
N VAL A 321 -14.16 12.90 -2.31
CA VAL A 321 -14.20 11.96 -1.18
C VAL A 321 -15.64 11.69 -0.75
N ALA A 322 -15.91 10.44 -0.38
CA ALA A 322 -17.09 9.99 0.32
C ALA A 322 -16.66 9.42 1.67
N VAL A 323 -17.22 9.96 2.75
CA VAL A 323 -16.93 9.60 4.12
C VAL A 323 -18.02 8.64 4.61
N MET A 324 -17.61 7.45 5.04
CA MET A 324 -18.48 6.35 5.43
C MET A 324 -18.44 6.12 6.94
N TYR A 325 -19.61 5.91 7.53
CA TYR A 325 -19.78 5.54 8.93
C TYR A 325 -20.87 4.49 9.08
N ALA A 326 -20.54 3.36 9.73
CA ALA A 326 -21.47 2.29 10.09
C ALA A 326 -22.47 1.92 8.97
N GLY A 327 -21.97 1.60 7.78
CA GLY A 327 -22.77 1.15 6.64
C GLY A 327 -23.29 2.25 5.72
N GLU A 328 -23.17 3.54 6.08
CA GLU A 328 -23.71 4.67 5.31
C GLU A 328 -22.64 5.67 4.90
N ILE A 329 -22.82 6.31 3.73
CA ILE A 329 -22.10 7.54 3.39
C ILE A 329 -22.76 8.69 4.14
N VAL A 330 -21.99 9.36 5.00
CA VAL A 330 -22.47 10.47 5.83
C VAL A 330 -22.11 11.83 5.25
N GLU A 331 -21.09 11.90 4.40
CA GLU A 331 -20.68 13.14 3.73
C GLU A 331 -19.93 12.84 2.43
N GLU A 332 -20.17 13.62 1.37
CA GLU A 332 -19.42 13.51 0.12
C GLU A 332 -19.31 14.83 -0.64
N GLY A 333 -18.25 14.98 -1.42
CA GLY A 333 -17.95 16.20 -2.15
C GLY A 333 -16.52 16.27 -2.68
N PRO A 334 -16.11 17.39 -3.30
CA PRO A 334 -14.72 17.62 -3.67
C PRO A 334 -13.81 17.57 -2.44
N VAL A 335 -12.62 16.98 -2.60
CA VAL A 335 -11.65 16.83 -1.50
C VAL A 335 -11.30 18.18 -0.88
N GLU A 336 -10.97 19.18 -1.71
CA GLU A 336 -10.64 20.54 -1.24
C GLU A 336 -11.74 21.17 -0.37
N GLU A 337 -13.02 20.92 -0.68
CA GLU A 337 -14.15 21.47 0.07
C GLU A 337 -14.36 20.74 1.39
N ILE A 338 -14.32 19.40 1.39
CA ILE A 338 -14.55 18.61 2.61
C ILE A 338 -13.44 18.80 3.63
N PHE A 339 -12.18 18.87 3.18
CA PHE A 339 -11.05 19.08 4.09
C PHE A 339 -11.01 20.52 4.64
N ALA A 340 -11.54 21.50 3.91
CA ALA A 340 -11.61 22.88 4.37
C ALA A 340 -12.84 23.18 5.23
N ASN A 341 -14.00 22.62 4.88
CA ASN A 341 -15.30 22.93 5.46
C ASN A 341 -16.10 21.64 5.75
N PRO A 342 -15.63 20.73 6.62
CA PRO A 342 -16.37 19.52 6.93
C PRO A 342 -17.73 19.87 7.55
N SER A 343 -18.81 19.32 6.99
CA SER A 343 -20.20 19.64 7.35
C SER A 343 -20.89 18.57 8.19
N HIS A 344 -20.31 17.37 8.30
CA HIS A 344 -20.77 16.35 9.22
C HIS A 344 -19.83 16.26 10.45
N PRO A 345 -20.37 16.24 11.69
CA PRO A 345 -19.59 16.10 12.91
C PRO A 345 -18.55 14.98 12.87
N TYR A 346 -18.94 13.78 12.43
CA TYR A 346 -18.00 12.66 12.27
C TYR A 346 -16.79 12.99 11.38
N THR A 347 -17.02 13.59 10.20
CA THR A 347 -15.95 13.98 9.27
C THR A 347 -15.00 14.99 9.91
N TYR A 348 -15.56 16.00 10.58
CA TYR A 348 -14.77 16.98 11.33
C TYR A 348 -13.91 16.29 12.39
N THR A 349 -14.50 15.46 13.25
CA THR A 349 -13.77 14.76 14.32
C THR A 349 -12.72 13.77 13.79
N LEU A 350 -12.94 13.20 12.59
CA LEU A 350 -11.99 12.30 11.94
C LEU A 350 -10.77 13.08 11.42
N LEU A 351 -10.97 14.28 10.88
CA LEU A 351 -9.89 15.18 10.46
C LEU A 351 -9.09 15.70 11.67
N GLU A 352 -9.75 16.08 12.76
CA GLU A 352 -9.12 16.51 14.02
C GLU A 352 -8.36 15.39 14.74
N SER A 353 -8.60 14.12 14.37
CA SER A 353 -7.84 12.97 14.90
C SER A 353 -6.49 12.78 14.20
N ILE A 354 -6.25 13.45 13.06
CA ILE A 354 -4.98 13.32 12.30
C ILE A 354 -3.89 14.13 13.02
N PRO A 355 -2.72 13.54 13.31
CA PRO A 355 -1.58 14.29 13.84
C PRO A 355 -1.14 15.41 12.90
N SER A 356 -1.05 16.63 13.42
CA SER A 356 -0.58 17.82 12.71
C SER A 356 0.47 18.59 13.51
N GLU A 357 1.21 19.52 12.88
CA GLU A 357 2.29 20.26 13.54
C GLU A 357 1.83 21.09 14.73
N ASP A 358 0.60 21.62 14.66
CA ASP A 358 0.03 22.55 15.63
C ASP A 358 -0.81 21.83 16.71
N THR A 359 -0.95 20.51 16.63
CA THR A 359 -1.81 19.74 17.54
C THR A 359 -1.03 19.20 18.74
N ASP A 360 -1.26 19.78 19.91
CA ASP A 360 -0.59 19.36 21.15
C ASP A 360 -1.13 18.03 21.71
N ARG A 361 -2.45 17.81 21.64
CA ARG A 361 -3.11 16.54 22.05
C ARG A 361 -4.15 16.18 21.01
N LEU A 362 -4.15 14.92 20.55
CA LEU A 362 -5.08 14.48 19.52
C LEU A 362 -6.50 14.41 20.08
N THR A 363 -7.50 14.72 19.26
CA THR A 363 -8.91 14.66 19.68
C THR A 363 -9.61 13.45 19.06
N PRO A 364 -9.52 12.26 19.68
CA PRO A 364 -10.11 11.04 19.13
C PRO A 364 -11.63 11.06 19.18
N ILE A 365 -12.26 10.21 18.37
CA ILE A 365 -13.71 10.02 18.41
C ILE A 365 -14.05 9.06 19.55
N GLU A 366 -14.66 9.57 20.62
CA GLU A 366 -15.00 8.77 21.80
C GLU A 366 -16.05 7.67 21.53
N GLY A 367 -16.04 6.64 22.36
CA GLY A 367 -16.99 5.53 22.31
C GLY A 367 -16.62 4.44 21.29
N ASN A 368 -17.56 3.53 21.02
CA ASN A 368 -17.38 2.43 20.05
C ASN A 368 -18.38 2.59 18.90
N VAL A 369 -18.00 2.15 17.71
CA VAL A 369 -18.93 1.99 16.57
C VAL A 369 -20.14 1.15 17.02
N PRO A 370 -21.38 1.56 16.69
CA PRO A 370 -22.59 0.79 16.97
C PRO A 370 -22.51 -0.66 16.47
N ASP A 371 -23.27 -1.55 17.11
CA ASP A 371 -23.44 -2.91 16.61
C ASP A 371 -24.21 -2.88 15.28
N LEU A 372 -23.60 -3.41 14.21
CA LEU A 372 -24.19 -3.45 12.87
C LEU A 372 -25.43 -4.36 12.77
N ILE A 373 -25.75 -5.12 13.83
CA ILE A 373 -26.99 -5.88 13.97
C ILE A 373 -28.11 -4.98 14.52
N ASP A 374 -27.82 -4.24 15.59
CA ASP A 374 -28.75 -3.39 16.32
C ASP A 374 -28.44 -1.90 16.06
N MET A 375 -28.61 -1.50 14.80
CA MET A 375 -28.34 -0.13 14.36
C MET A 375 -29.36 0.88 14.93
N PRO A 376 -28.91 2.07 15.38
CA PRO A 376 -29.80 3.10 15.89
C PRO A 376 -30.69 3.68 14.78
N ASP A 377 -31.92 4.09 15.13
CA ASP A 377 -32.78 4.87 14.26
C ASP A 377 -32.22 6.30 14.11
N GLY A 378 -32.41 6.95 12.95
CA GLY A 378 -31.87 8.29 12.69
C GLY A 378 -30.43 8.27 12.18
N CYS A 379 -29.63 9.22 12.65
CA CYS A 379 -28.21 9.34 12.36
C CYS A 379 -27.44 8.23 13.11
N HIS A 380 -26.73 7.38 12.38
CA HIS A 380 -25.92 6.31 12.97
C HIS A 380 -24.85 6.82 13.95
N PHE A 381 -24.35 8.05 13.74
CA PHE A 381 -23.35 8.69 14.58
C PHE A 381 -23.91 9.40 15.81
N ALA A 382 -25.23 9.58 15.93
CA ALA A 382 -25.85 10.30 17.05
C ALA A 382 -25.39 9.86 18.45
N PRO A 383 -25.15 8.56 18.75
CA PRO A 383 -24.68 8.12 20.07
C PRO A 383 -23.28 8.61 20.45
N ARG A 384 -22.45 8.98 19.46
CA ARG A 384 -21.06 9.47 19.64
C ARG A 384 -20.91 10.94 19.27
N CYS A 385 -21.97 11.57 18.76
CA CYS A 385 -21.93 12.96 18.31
C CYS A 385 -22.07 13.91 19.52
N PRO A 386 -21.07 14.77 19.80
CA PRO A 386 -21.14 15.76 20.87
C PRO A 386 -22.31 16.75 20.68
N TRP A 387 -22.66 17.02 19.42
CA TRP A 387 -23.71 17.96 19.03
C TRP A 387 -25.07 17.28 18.75
N ALA A 388 -25.26 16.04 19.19
CA ALA A 388 -26.50 15.29 18.95
C ALA A 388 -27.72 16.02 19.51
N LYS A 389 -28.76 16.15 18.69
CA LYS A 389 -30.08 16.67 19.09
C LYS A 389 -31.10 15.53 19.12
N PRO A 390 -32.23 15.66 19.84
CA PRO A 390 -33.27 14.63 19.85
C PRO A 390 -33.73 14.21 18.45
N GLU A 391 -33.82 15.16 17.52
CA GLU A 391 -34.19 14.94 16.12
C GLU A 391 -33.20 14.06 15.35
N CYS A 392 -31.94 13.94 15.81
CA CYS A 392 -30.95 13.06 15.21
C CYS A 392 -31.28 11.58 15.39
N THR A 393 -32.20 11.22 16.30
CA THR A 393 -32.52 9.81 16.63
C THR A 393 -33.86 9.36 16.06
N GLU A 394 -34.47 10.16 15.18
CA GLU A 394 -35.80 9.90 14.63
C GLU A 394 -35.79 9.98 13.09
N GLY A 395 -36.28 8.92 12.42
CA GLY A 395 -36.50 8.91 10.98
C GLY A 395 -35.23 8.70 10.15
N GLU A 396 -35.30 9.00 8.85
CA GLU A 396 -34.15 8.96 7.94
C GLU A 396 -33.56 10.37 7.81
N ILE A 397 -32.25 10.51 7.90
CA ILE A 397 -31.57 11.80 7.75
C ILE A 397 -31.26 12.05 6.27
N PRO A 398 -31.90 13.04 5.61
CA PRO A 398 -31.66 13.31 4.21
C PRO A 398 -30.29 13.98 4.00
N PHE A 399 -29.75 13.83 2.79
CA PHE A 399 -28.61 14.64 2.37
C PHE A 399 -29.00 16.13 2.27
N LEU A 400 -28.29 16.97 3.01
CA LEU A 400 -28.31 18.42 2.87
C LEU A 400 -27.16 18.86 1.96
N GLN A 401 -27.41 19.88 1.14
CA GLN A 401 -26.41 20.48 0.25
C GLN A 401 -25.65 21.58 1.00
N HIS A 402 -24.32 21.58 0.87
CA HIS A 402 -23.38 22.52 1.46
C HIS A 402 -22.50 23.16 0.37
N GLY A 403 -21.70 24.14 0.78
CA GLY A 403 -20.76 24.84 -0.09
C GLY A 403 -21.38 25.89 -1.04
N PRO A 404 -20.56 26.54 -1.88
CA PRO A 404 -20.98 27.52 -2.87
C PRO A 404 -21.90 26.94 -3.97
N GLU A 405 -22.65 27.80 -4.67
CA GLU A 405 -23.47 27.38 -5.83
C GLU A 405 -22.61 26.66 -6.89
N GLY A 406 -23.00 25.42 -7.22
CA GLY A 406 -22.33 24.60 -8.24
C GLY A 406 -21.26 23.64 -7.71
N VAL A 407 -20.96 23.67 -6.41
CA VAL A 407 -20.15 22.66 -5.74
C VAL A 407 -21.08 21.56 -5.23
N GLU A 408 -20.82 20.30 -5.59
CA GLU A 408 -21.60 19.15 -5.12
C GLU A 408 -21.05 18.60 -3.80
N HIS A 409 -21.25 19.33 -2.71
CA HIS A 409 -20.94 18.90 -1.35
C HIS A 409 -22.23 18.62 -0.56
N ARG A 410 -22.41 17.40 -0.06
CA ARG A 410 -23.62 17.01 0.69
C ARG A 410 -23.31 16.19 1.93
N SER A 411 -24.12 16.32 2.98
CA SER A 411 -23.97 15.55 4.22
C SER A 411 -25.31 15.07 4.79
N LYS A 412 -25.31 13.93 5.50
CA LYS A 412 -26.44 13.41 6.29
C LYS A 412 -26.41 13.99 7.71
N CYS A 413 -26.38 15.31 7.81
CA CYS A 413 -26.44 16.03 9.08
C CYS A 413 -27.63 16.99 9.09
N ILE A 414 -28.38 17.04 10.19
CA ILE A 414 -29.46 18.03 10.36
C ILE A 414 -28.94 19.41 10.77
N LEU A 415 -27.67 19.49 11.19
CA LEU A 415 -27.04 20.74 11.61
C LEU A 415 -26.49 21.44 10.36
N PRO A 416 -26.90 22.68 10.08
CA PRO A 416 -26.28 23.45 8.99
C PRO A 416 -24.85 23.84 9.33
N GLU A 417 -24.57 24.10 10.60
CA GLU A 417 -23.27 24.44 11.19
C GLU A 417 -23.28 23.94 12.65
N PHE A 418 -22.09 23.64 13.20
CA PHE A 418 -21.89 23.29 14.61
C PHE A 418 -20.65 24.01 15.16
N ASP A 419 -20.64 24.23 16.48
CA ASP A 419 -19.57 24.96 17.15
C ASP A 419 -18.36 24.03 17.34
N THR A 420 -17.32 24.24 16.55
CA THR A 420 -16.08 23.44 16.60
C THR A 420 -15.32 23.65 17.90
N ASP A 421 -15.46 24.82 18.55
CA ASP A 421 -14.82 25.12 19.84
C ASP A 421 -15.39 24.26 20.98
N GLU A 422 -16.53 23.60 20.78
CA GLU A 422 -17.16 22.70 21.77
C GLU A 422 -16.48 21.30 21.80
N TYR A 423 -15.66 20.98 20.81
CA TYR A 423 -14.95 19.70 20.71
C TYR A 423 -13.51 19.81 21.22
N GLY A 424 -13.05 18.84 22.02
CA GLY A 424 -11.64 18.77 22.42
C GLY A 424 -11.17 19.78 23.47
N VAL A 425 -12.06 20.28 24.35
CA VAL A 425 -11.75 21.31 25.37
C VAL A 425 -10.85 20.84 26.54
N GLU A 426 -10.01 19.82 26.34
CA GLU A 426 -8.94 19.52 27.30
C GLU A 426 -7.69 20.32 26.92
N GLU A 427 -7.38 21.36 27.69
CA GLU A 427 -6.07 22.03 27.65
C GLU A 427 -4.99 20.99 27.95
N GLY A 428 -4.42 20.41 26.89
CA GLY A 428 -3.28 19.49 26.99
C GLY A 428 -2.11 20.21 27.64
N ILE A 429 -1.54 19.61 28.68
CA ILE A 429 -0.27 20.05 29.23
C ILE A 429 0.81 19.41 28.36
N ARG A 430 1.48 20.22 27.54
CA ARG A 430 2.72 19.78 26.88
C ARG A 430 3.70 19.33 27.98
N ALA A 431 4.23 18.11 27.89
CA ALA A 431 5.52 17.86 28.49
C ALA A 431 6.53 18.74 27.75
N ASP A 432 7.16 19.68 28.45
CA ASP A 432 8.28 20.44 27.89
C ASP A 432 9.28 19.42 27.33
N SER A 433 9.67 19.55 26.05
CA SER A 433 10.66 18.70 25.41
C SER A 433 11.85 18.53 26.35
N VAL A 434 12.03 17.32 26.88
CA VAL A 434 13.06 17.09 27.90
C VAL A 434 14.40 17.22 27.19
N THR A 435 15.10 18.32 27.45
CA THR A 435 16.51 18.40 27.03
C THR A 435 17.25 17.35 27.86
N PRO A 436 17.96 16.38 27.25
CA PRO A 436 18.59 15.30 28.00
C PRO A 436 19.53 15.87 29.06
N THR A 437 19.23 15.62 30.33
CA THR A 437 20.13 15.94 31.45
C THR A 437 20.27 14.71 32.33
N GLY A 438 21.28 13.89 32.08
CA GLY A 438 21.53 12.67 32.87
C GLY A 438 22.40 11.66 32.13
N ASP A 439 22.63 10.53 32.79
CA ASP A 439 23.18 9.32 32.15
C ASP A 439 22.03 8.59 31.43
N PRO A 440 22.26 7.97 30.26
CA PRO A 440 21.22 7.24 29.53
C PRO A 440 20.74 6.00 30.31
N LEU A 441 19.43 5.72 30.22
CA LEU A 441 18.82 4.50 30.78
C LEU A 441 19.22 3.27 29.97
N LEU A 442 19.32 3.42 28.65
CA LEU A 442 19.74 2.38 27.71
C LEU A 442 20.87 2.89 26.82
N GLU A 443 21.98 2.16 26.77
CA GLU A 443 23.08 2.35 25.82
C GLU A 443 23.24 1.10 24.96
N VAL A 444 23.31 1.30 23.65
CA VAL A 444 23.53 0.24 22.66
C VAL A 444 24.78 0.61 21.87
N GLU A 445 25.79 -0.26 21.91
CA GLU A 445 27.09 -0.02 21.24
C GLU A 445 27.36 -1.14 20.23
N GLY A 446 27.50 -0.77 18.95
CA GLY A 446 27.91 -1.64 17.86
C GLY A 446 27.05 -2.89 17.71
N LEU A 447 25.74 -2.81 17.97
CA LEU A 447 24.85 -3.96 18.00
C LEU A 447 24.76 -4.61 16.63
N LYS A 448 25.01 -5.92 16.57
CA LYS A 448 24.89 -6.72 15.34
C LYS A 448 23.99 -7.92 15.56
N LYS A 449 23.16 -8.21 14.56
CA LYS A 449 22.36 -9.43 14.52
C LYS A 449 22.32 -10.01 13.11
N TYR A 450 23.02 -11.12 12.93
CA TYR A 450 23.08 -11.85 11.66
C TYR A 450 22.33 -13.18 11.77
N PHE A 451 21.55 -13.51 10.74
CA PHE A 451 20.86 -14.80 10.62
C PHE A 451 21.53 -15.66 9.56
N SER A 452 22.01 -16.84 9.94
CA SER A 452 22.52 -17.80 8.97
C SER A 452 21.38 -18.60 8.34
N ARG A 453 21.39 -18.71 7.00
CA ARG A 453 20.46 -19.54 6.24
C ARG A 453 20.93 -21.00 6.28
N ALA A 454 20.84 -21.64 7.43
CA ALA A 454 21.28 -23.03 7.62
C ALA A 454 20.10 -23.95 7.95
N ASP A 455 19.32 -24.32 6.92
CA ASP A 455 18.42 -25.47 7.00
C ASP A 455 19.21 -26.76 6.70
N GLY A 456 19.94 -27.27 7.70
CA GLY A 456 20.37 -28.68 7.70
C GLY A 456 21.76 -28.99 8.24
N LEU A 457 21.84 -30.06 9.03
CA LEU A 457 23.08 -30.66 9.58
C LEU A 457 24.06 -31.21 8.52
N LEU A 458 23.69 -31.23 7.23
CA LEU A 458 24.46 -31.85 6.15
C LEU A 458 25.36 -30.86 5.37
N ASP A 459 25.11 -29.55 5.48
CA ASP A 459 25.79 -28.56 4.63
C ASP A 459 27.17 -28.13 5.15
N GLY A 460 27.52 -28.48 6.40
CA GLY A 460 28.88 -28.26 6.92
C GLY A 460 29.97 -29.14 6.28
N LEU A 461 29.59 -30.09 5.41
CA LEU A 461 30.51 -31.01 4.72
C LEU A 461 30.82 -30.62 3.27
N VAL A 462 30.07 -29.69 2.68
CA VAL A 462 30.31 -29.16 1.34
C VAL A 462 30.39 -27.65 1.51
N GLY A 463 31.54 -27.04 1.24
CA GLY A 463 31.80 -25.61 1.49
C GLY A 463 30.95 -24.66 0.64
N GLY A 464 29.64 -24.65 0.88
CA GLY A 464 28.71 -23.66 0.38
C GLY A 464 28.84 -22.38 1.20
N ASP A 465 28.89 -21.26 0.49
CA ASP A 465 28.91 -19.92 1.07
C ASP A 465 27.67 -19.71 1.95
N THR A 466 27.84 -19.71 3.27
CA THR A 466 26.75 -19.46 4.21
C THR A 466 26.49 -17.97 4.27
N ARG A 467 25.85 -17.43 3.22
CA ARG A 467 25.49 -16.00 3.20
C ARG A 467 24.52 -15.72 4.36
N ALA A 468 24.98 -14.93 5.32
CA ALA A 468 24.21 -14.53 6.48
C ALA A 468 23.40 -13.26 6.15
N VAL A 469 22.14 -13.21 6.55
CA VAL A 469 21.31 -12.00 6.46
C VAL A 469 21.77 -11.04 7.55
N LYS A 470 22.29 -9.87 7.19
CA LYS A 470 22.70 -8.83 8.14
C LYS A 470 21.49 -7.96 8.50
N ALA A 471 20.71 -8.37 9.50
CA ALA A 471 19.50 -7.64 9.88
C ALA A 471 19.78 -6.38 10.71
N VAL A 472 20.86 -6.40 11.51
CA VAL A 472 21.37 -5.26 12.26
C VAL A 472 22.90 -5.30 12.14
N ASP A 473 23.53 -4.20 11.73
CA ASP A 473 24.96 -4.15 11.40
C ASP A 473 25.66 -2.91 12.01
N GLY A 474 25.84 -2.92 13.33
CA GLY A 474 26.61 -1.89 14.03
C GLY A 474 25.75 -0.71 14.46
N VAL A 475 24.58 -0.98 15.04
CA VAL A 475 23.69 0.06 15.55
C VAL A 475 24.20 0.60 16.88
N ASP A 476 24.37 1.92 16.94
CA ASP A 476 24.66 2.70 18.15
C ASP A 476 23.43 3.56 18.51
N LEU A 477 22.91 3.44 19.74
CA LEU A 477 21.70 4.15 20.20
C LEU A 477 21.78 4.44 21.71
N GLU A 478 21.22 5.57 22.12
CA GLU A 478 21.07 5.96 23.52
C GLU A 478 19.63 6.42 23.77
N VAL A 479 19.03 5.95 24.87
CA VAL A 479 17.70 6.36 25.35
C VAL A 479 17.80 6.84 26.79
N TYR A 480 17.27 8.03 27.06
CA TYR A 480 17.28 8.68 28.37
C TYR A 480 15.99 8.37 29.15
N GLU A 481 16.06 8.42 30.48
CA GLU A 481 14.90 8.15 31.35
C GLU A 481 13.76 9.14 31.07
N GLY A 482 12.56 8.60 30.84
CA GLY A 482 11.36 9.37 30.50
C GLY A 482 11.30 9.86 29.05
N GLU A 483 12.27 9.52 28.20
CA GLU A 483 12.30 9.87 26.78
C GLU A 483 11.50 8.87 25.93
N THR A 484 10.86 9.37 24.88
CA THR A 484 10.39 8.55 23.76
C THR A 484 11.35 8.70 22.58
N LEU A 485 12.21 7.70 22.36
CA LEU A 485 13.06 7.61 21.16
C LEU A 485 12.32 6.88 20.03
N GLY A 486 12.06 7.58 18.93
CA GLY A 486 11.53 6.99 17.71
C GLY A 486 12.59 6.21 16.93
N LEU A 487 12.28 5.02 16.43
CA LEU A 487 13.12 4.27 15.47
C LEU A 487 12.34 4.04 14.19
N VAL A 488 12.74 4.72 13.12
CA VAL A 488 12.00 4.81 11.85
C VAL A 488 12.84 4.32 10.67
N GLY A 489 12.19 3.95 9.57
CA GLY A 489 12.85 3.49 8.35
C GLY A 489 11.95 2.59 7.50
N GLU A 490 12.41 2.25 6.30
CA GLU A 490 11.70 1.40 5.33
C GLU A 490 11.43 0.00 5.91
N SER A 491 10.44 -0.69 5.33
CA SER A 491 10.09 -2.04 5.78
C SER A 491 11.27 -2.99 5.57
N GLY A 492 11.55 -3.84 6.56
CA GLY A 492 12.68 -4.79 6.50
C GLY A 492 14.06 -4.19 6.79
N CYS A 493 14.18 -2.91 7.15
CA CYS A 493 15.49 -2.31 7.46
C CYS A 493 16.12 -2.78 8.78
N GLY A 494 15.38 -3.47 9.65
CA GLY A 494 15.91 -4.09 10.88
C GLY A 494 15.26 -3.65 12.20
N LYS A 495 14.37 -2.65 12.20
CA LYS A 495 13.78 -2.02 13.42
C LYS A 495 13.31 -3.01 14.49
N SER A 496 12.37 -3.89 14.15
CA SER A 496 11.84 -4.90 15.08
C SER A 496 12.89 -5.92 15.51
N THR A 497 13.90 -6.19 14.66
CA THR A 497 15.05 -7.04 15.04
C THR A 497 15.92 -6.32 16.06
N THR A 498 16.18 -5.03 15.88
CA THR A 498 16.90 -4.18 16.85
C THR A 498 16.19 -4.19 18.19
N GLY A 499 14.90 -3.87 18.25
CA GLY A 499 14.12 -3.89 19.51
C GLY A 499 14.13 -5.25 20.21
N ARG A 500 13.92 -6.35 19.48
CA ARG A 500 13.97 -7.72 20.05
C ARG A 500 15.36 -8.12 20.52
N THR A 501 16.41 -7.61 19.88
CA THR A 501 17.80 -7.91 20.26
C THR A 501 18.21 -7.10 21.50
N ILE A 502 17.79 -5.84 21.61
CA ILE A 502 17.94 -5.00 22.81
C ILE A 502 17.33 -5.71 24.03
N LEU A 503 16.11 -6.24 23.90
CA LEU A 503 15.41 -6.97 24.97
C LEU A 503 15.94 -8.40 25.23
N ARG A 504 17.00 -8.83 24.52
CA ARG A 504 17.54 -10.20 24.59
C ARG A 504 16.46 -11.27 24.37
N LEU A 505 15.48 -10.97 23.51
CA LEU A 505 14.55 -11.95 22.93
C LEU A 505 15.22 -12.67 21.75
N LEU A 506 16.13 -11.96 21.07
CA LEU A 506 17.10 -12.50 20.13
C LEU A 506 18.51 -12.30 20.70
N GLU A 507 19.35 -13.33 20.65
CA GLU A 507 20.75 -13.20 21.07
C GLU A 507 21.52 -12.35 20.04
N PRO A 508 22.21 -11.26 20.45
CA PRO A 508 23.07 -10.49 19.56
C PRO A 508 24.22 -11.34 19.03
N THR A 509 24.64 -11.08 17.79
CA THR A 509 25.83 -11.68 17.20
C THR A 509 27.09 -11.00 17.73
N GLU A 510 27.09 -9.68 17.81
CA GLU A 510 28.13 -8.84 18.41
C GLU A 510 27.49 -7.56 18.98
N GLY A 511 28.30 -6.74 19.65
CA GLY A 511 27.88 -5.49 20.27
C GLY A 511 27.44 -5.67 21.72
N ARG A 512 27.09 -4.56 22.35
CA ARG A 512 26.80 -4.47 23.79
C ARG A 512 25.49 -3.73 24.02
N VAL A 513 24.74 -4.18 25.03
CA VAL A 513 23.51 -3.51 25.48
C VAL A 513 23.61 -3.31 26.99
N VAL A 514 23.66 -2.05 27.41
CA VAL A 514 23.74 -1.64 28.82
C VAL A 514 22.41 -1.02 29.20
N PHE A 515 21.80 -1.53 30.28
CA PHE A 515 20.55 -1.03 30.81
C PHE A 515 20.72 -0.66 32.29
N ALA A 516 20.38 0.58 32.66
CA ALA A 516 20.58 1.13 34.00
C ALA A 516 22.01 0.90 34.55
N GLY A 517 23.01 1.01 33.67
CA GLY A 517 24.43 0.80 33.99
C GLY A 517 24.88 -0.67 34.06
N GLU A 518 24.01 -1.64 33.81
CA GLU A 518 24.31 -3.09 33.81
C GLU A 518 24.33 -3.68 32.39
N ASP A 519 25.38 -4.43 32.06
CA ASP A 519 25.50 -5.08 30.75
C ASP A 519 24.64 -6.34 30.66
N LEU A 520 23.64 -6.33 29.77
CA LEU A 520 22.71 -7.44 29.58
C LEU A 520 23.35 -8.67 28.93
N ASN A 521 24.50 -8.53 28.29
CA ASN A 521 25.18 -9.65 27.64
C ASN A 521 25.86 -10.59 28.63
N ASP A 522 26.32 -10.05 29.76
CA ASP A 522 27.04 -10.78 30.80
C ASP A 522 26.12 -11.44 31.83
N LEU A 523 24.82 -11.12 31.79
CA LEU A 523 23.84 -11.67 32.72
C LEU A 523 23.60 -13.18 32.52
N SER A 524 23.45 -13.89 33.64
CA SER A 524 22.98 -15.26 33.60
C SER A 524 21.51 -15.33 33.17
N ARG A 525 21.01 -16.52 32.80
CA ARG A 525 19.59 -16.70 32.44
C ARG A 525 18.62 -16.36 33.58
N GLU A 526 19.07 -16.48 34.82
CA GLU A 526 18.27 -16.17 36.01
C GLU A 526 18.21 -14.66 36.22
N ASP A 527 19.36 -13.99 36.20
CA ASP A 527 19.46 -12.53 36.35
C ASP A 527 18.75 -11.80 35.19
N LEU A 528 18.89 -12.31 33.96
CA LEU A 528 18.18 -11.77 32.80
C LEU A 528 16.66 -11.93 32.95
N ARG A 529 16.18 -13.00 33.59
CA ARG A 529 14.74 -13.18 33.84
C ARG A 529 14.23 -12.20 34.89
N GLU A 530 15.06 -11.81 35.85
CA GLU A 530 14.71 -10.75 36.81
C GLU A 530 14.65 -9.39 36.12
N ARG A 531 15.67 -9.05 35.31
CA ARG A 531 15.75 -7.79 34.54
C ARG A 531 14.67 -7.63 33.48
N ARG A 532 14.13 -8.73 32.95
CA ARG A 532 12.98 -8.68 32.03
C ARG A 532 11.72 -8.09 32.66
N ARG A 533 11.63 -7.93 33.99
CA ARG A 533 10.52 -7.18 34.59
C ARG A 533 10.57 -5.70 34.20
N ASP A 534 11.78 -5.16 34.21
CA ASP A 534 12.08 -3.75 33.94
C ASP A 534 12.05 -3.43 32.42
N LEU A 535 12.09 -4.48 31.58
CA LEU A 535 12.20 -4.44 30.13
C LEU A 535 11.03 -5.16 29.45
N GLN A 536 10.06 -4.43 28.90
CA GLN A 536 8.85 -5.00 28.29
C GLN A 536 8.70 -4.63 26.81
N MET A 537 7.76 -5.29 26.14
CA MET A 537 7.48 -5.08 24.71
C MET A 537 5.99 -5.06 24.44
N ILE A 538 5.56 -4.09 23.63
CA ILE A 538 4.26 -4.08 22.95
C ILE A 538 4.51 -4.55 21.51
N PHE A 539 3.85 -5.63 21.10
CA PHE A 539 4.07 -6.27 19.79
C PHE A 539 3.18 -5.66 18.70
N GLN A 540 3.68 -5.69 17.45
CA GLN A 540 3.05 -5.14 16.24
C GLN A 540 1.63 -5.66 15.96
N ASP A 541 1.38 -6.95 16.17
CA ASP A 541 0.04 -7.53 15.96
C ASP A 541 -0.53 -8.07 17.28
N PRO A 542 -1.60 -7.45 17.81
CA PRO A 542 -2.30 -7.95 18.99
C PRO A 542 -2.82 -9.38 18.83
N LEU A 543 -3.24 -9.79 17.65
CA LEU A 543 -3.85 -11.11 17.48
C LEU A 543 -2.81 -12.22 17.55
N SER A 544 -1.65 -12.06 16.90
CA SER A 544 -0.57 -13.04 16.99
C SER A 544 0.14 -13.03 18.35
N SER A 545 0.08 -11.92 19.10
CA SER A 545 0.73 -11.81 20.42
C SER A 545 -0.14 -12.28 21.61
N LEU A 546 -1.46 -12.39 21.44
CA LEU A 546 -2.41 -12.86 22.46
C LEU A 546 -2.80 -14.34 22.22
N ASP A 547 -2.71 -15.22 23.23
CA ASP A 547 -3.22 -16.60 23.10
C ASP A 547 -4.76 -16.56 22.96
N PRO A 548 -5.34 -17.04 21.85
CA PRO A 548 -6.79 -16.97 21.61
C PRO A 548 -7.61 -17.80 22.61
N ARG A 549 -6.97 -18.67 23.39
CA ARG A 549 -7.61 -19.53 24.41
C ARG A 549 -7.55 -18.92 25.81
N MET A 550 -6.86 -17.80 26.00
CA MET A 550 -6.80 -17.07 27.26
C MET A 550 -7.83 -15.95 27.26
N THR A 551 -8.47 -15.74 28.41
CA THR A 551 -9.31 -14.56 28.63
C THR A 551 -8.45 -13.31 28.79
N VAL A 552 -9.02 -12.13 28.54
CA VAL A 552 -8.34 -10.83 28.70
C VAL A 552 -7.65 -10.72 30.07
N GLY A 553 -8.34 -11.07 31.16
CA GLY A 553 -7.76 -11.02 32.50
C GLY A 553 -6.65 -12.03 32.72
N GLN A 554 -6.70 -13.20 32.09
CA GLN A 554 -5.62 -14.18 32.15
C GLN A 554 -4.38 -13.69 31.40
N THR A 555 -4.56 -13.02 30.27
CA THR A 555 -3.46 -12.46 29.49
C THR A 555 -2.76 -11.33 30.23
N ILE A 556 -3.50 -10.41 30.85
CA ILE A 556 -2.92 -9.33 31.67
C ILE A 556 -2.23 -9.91 32.92
N ALA A 557 -2.77 -10.98 33.51
CA ALA A 557 -2.17 -11.64 34.68
C ALA A 557 -0.97 -12.56 34.36
N GLU A 558 -0.68 -12.83 33.08
CA GLU A 558 0.36 -13.77 32.68
C GLU A 558 1.75 -13.32 33.14
N PRO A 559 2.20 -12.07 32.91
CA PRO A 559 3.52 -11.62 33.38
C PRO A 559 3.65 -11.68 34.91
N LEU A 560 2.59 -11.31 35.64
CA LEU A 560 2.55 -11.43 37.11
C LEU A 560 2.79 -12.86 37.58
N THR A 561 2.29 -13.84 36.82
CA THR A 561 2.43 -15.27 37.11
C THR A 561 3.84 -15.75 36.75
N ILE A 562 4.37 -15.36 35.60
CA ILE A 562 5.73 -15.72 35.15
C ILE A 562 6.80 -15.20 36.11
N HIS A 563 6.55 -14.05 36.74
CA HIS A 563 7.47 -13.40 37.67
C HIS A 563 7.17 -13.70 39.15
N ASP A 564 6.32 -14.69 39.45
CA ASP A 564 6.05 -15.19 40.81
C ASP A 564 5.59 -14.10 41.81
N LEU A 565 4.88 -13.07 41.34
CA LEU A 565 4.32 -12.00 42.20
C LEU A 565 3.11 -12.53 42.99
N PRO A 566 2.79 -12.07 44.21
CA PRO A 566 1.84 -12.74 45.13
C PRO A 566 0.46 -13.09 44.54
N GLU A 567 -0.08 -14.28 44.84
CA GLU A 567 -1.16 -14.96 44.08
C GLU A 567 -2.63 -14.58 44.39
N GLU A 568 -3.00 -14.17 45.61
CA GLU A 568 -4.42 -14.01 46.00
C GLU A 568 -4.79 -12.58 46.42
N GLY A 569 -5.84 -12.03 45.79
CA GLY A 569 -6.32 -10.66 46.01
C GLY A 569 -5.56 -9.64 45.16
N SER A 570 -4.25 -9.51 45.37
CA SER A 570 -3.42 -8.48 44.72
C SER A 570 -3.38 -8.57 43.20
N ARG A 571 -3.25 -9.77 42.60
CA ARG A 571 -3.20 -9.93 41.14
C ARG A 571 -4.51 -9.53 40.45
N ARG A 572 -5.66 -9.89 41.03
CA ARG A 572 -6.96 -9.52 40.46
C ARG A 572 -7.19 -8.02 40.55
N ASP A 573 -6.84 -7.44 41.69
CA ASP A 573 -6.96 -5.99 41.89
C ASP A 573 -6.04 -5.24 40.91
N ARG A 574 -4.80 -5.71 40.73
CA ARG A 574 -3.87 -5.17 39.74
C ARG A 574 -4.36 -5.30 38.30
N VAL A 575 -4.93 -6.45 37.91
CA VAL A 575 -5.53 -6.61 36.57
C VAL A 575 -6.67 -5.60 36.37
N VAL A 576 -7.53 -5.42 37.37
CA VAL A 576 -8.64 -4.46 37.29
C VAL A 576 -8.15 -3.02 37.24
N GLU A 577 -7.10 -2.70 37.98
CA GLU A 577 -6.40 -1.40 37.93
C GLU A 577 -5.84 -1.14 36.54
N LEU A 578 -5.07 -2.08 35.99
CA LEU A 578 -4.49 -1.97 34.65
C LEU A 578 -5.56 -1.85 33.57
N MET A 579 -6.64 -2.64 33.66
CA MET A 579 -7.77 -2.52 32.74
C MET A 579 -8.36 -1.11 32.77
N ARG A 580 -8.51 -0.49 33.95
CA ARG A 580 -8.99 0.90 34.05
C ARG A 580 -7.99 1.90 33.49
N ALA A 581 -6.70 1.73 33.79
CA ALA A 581 -5.63 2.59 33.29
C ALA A 581 -5.63 2.63 31.75
N VAL A 582 -5.79 1.47 31.10
CA VAL A 582 -5.87 1.41 29.62
C VAL A 582 -7.27 1.67 29.05
N GLY A 583 -8.24 2.12 29.85
CA GLY A 583 -9.60 2.42 29.40
C GLY A 583 -10.48 1.22 29.02
N LEU A 584 -10.17 0.02 29.52
CA LEU A 584 -11.00 -1.19 29.37
C LEU A 584 -11.99 -1.34 30.54
N ASP A 585 -13.21 -1.76 30.23
CA ASP A 585 -14.23 -2.02 31.26
C ASP A 585 -13.88 -3.33 32.02
N PRO A 586 -13.75 -3.32 33.36
CA PRO A 586 -13.40 -4.51 34.13
C PRO A 586 -14.36 -5.71 33.97
N SER A 587 -15.60 -5.49 33.53
CA SER A 587 -16.55 -6.57 33.19
C SER A 587 -16.12 -7.37 31.96
N GLN A 588 -15.27 -6.81 31.10
CA GLN A 588 -14.71 -7.49 29.92
C GLN A 588 -13.59 -8.48 30.26
N ARG A 589 -13.18 -8.58 31.53
CA ARG A 589 -12.06 -9.42 31.97
C ARG A 589 -12.17 -10.88 31.51
N ASP A 590 -13.39 -11.41 31.49
CA ASP A 590 -13.65 -12.82 31.19
C ASP A 590 -13.92 -13.05 29.67
N ARG A 591 -13.80 -12.01 28.82
CA ARG A 591 -13.90 -12.12 27.35
C ARG A 591 -12.63 -12.71 26.74
N TYR A 592 -12.75 -13.23 25.53
CA TYR A 592 -11.63 -13.71 24.72
C TYR A 592 -11.17 -12.68 23.68
N PRO A 593 -9.93 -12.75 23.18
CA PRO A 593 -9.40 -11.81 22.18
C PRO A 593 -10.30 -11.62 20.95
N HIS A 594 -10.88 -12.70 20.42
CA HIS A 594 -11.76 -12.64 19.26
C HIS A 594 -13.08 -11.88 19.49
N GLU A 595 -13.45 -11.62 20.74
CA GLU A 595 -14.65 -10.87 21.15
C GLU A 595 -14.36 -9.37 21.40
N MET A 596 -13.11 -8.94 21.18
CA MET A 596 -12.65 -7.57 21.38
C MET A 596 -12.38 -6.89 20.04
N SER A 597 -12.57 -5.56 19.97
CA SER A 597 -12.17 -4.74 18.81
C SER A 597 -10.65 -4.66 18.66
N GLY A 598 -10.16 -4.22 17.50
CA GLY A 598 -8.71 -4.04 17.25
C GLY A 598 -8.03 -3.16 18.31
N GLY A 599 -8.55 -1.96 18.54
CA GLY A 599 -8.06 -1.04 19.58
C GLY A 599 -8.18 -1.60 21.00
N GLN A 600 -9.24 -2.36 21.31
CA GLN A 600 -9.36 -3.05 22.60
C GLN A 600 -8.27 -4.12 22.78
N ARG A 601 -7.94 -4.88 21.74
CA ARG A 601 -6.85 -5.87 21.79
C ARG A 601 -5.50 -5.18 22.00
N GLN A 602 -5.27 -4.04 21.35
CA GLN A 602 -4.07 -3.23 21.57
C GLN A 602 -3.95 -2.79 23.03
N ARG A 603 -5.03 -2.25 23.62
CA ARG A 603 -5.10 -1.89 25.05
C ARG A 603 -4.80 -3.07 25.97
N VAL A 604 -5.27 -4.29 25.64
CA VAL A 604 -4.91 -5.50 26.39
C VAL A 604 -3.41 -5.81 26.29
N GLY A 605 -2.80 -5.63 25.12
CA GLY A 605 -1.36 -5.74 24.92
C GLY A 605 -0.56 -4.75 25.76
N ILE A 606 -0.99 -3.48 25.80
CA ILE A 606 -0.40 -2.42 26.62
C ILE A 606 -0.53 -2.77 28.12
N ALA A 607 -1.73 -3.13 28.58
CA ALA A 607 -1.97 -3.51 29.98
C ALA A 607 -1.13 -4.72 30.41
N ARG A 608 -0.90 -5.67 29.50
CA ARG A 608 -0.01 -6.82 29.74
C ARG A 608 1.44 -6.37 29.92
N ALA A 609 1.95 -5.48 29.07
CA ALA A 609 3.32 -4.95 29.20
C ALA A 609 3.52 -4.21 30.53
N LEU A 610 2.53 -3.41 30.96
CA LEU A 610 2.56 -2.67 32.23
C LEU A 610 2.38 -3.52 33.49
N ALA A 611 2.06 -4.81 33.33
CA ALA A 611 1.65 -5.64 34.45
C ALA A 611 2.72 -5.78 35.53
N VAL A 612 4.00 -5.64 35.16
CA VAL A 612 5.16 -5.82 36.04
C VAL A 612 5.89 -4.52 36.37
N ASP A 613 5.27 -3.36 36.16
CA ASP A 613 5.83 -2.02 36.44
C ASP A 613 7.20 -1.80 35.76
N PRO A 614 7.29 -1.85 34.41
CA PRO A 614 8.56 -1.71 33.70
C PRO A 614 9.07 -0.26 33.68
N ASP A 615 10.39 -0.09 33.60
CA ASP A 615 11.02 1.23 33.39
C ASP A 615 11.18 1.54 31.89
N PHE A 616 11.32 0.52 31.04
CA PHE A 616 11.52 0.65 29.59
C PHE A 616 10.64 -0.31 28.79
N ILE A 617 9.98 0.24 27.77
CA ILE A 617 9.11 -0.53 26.86
C ILE A 617 9.52 -0.29 25.40
N VAL A 618 9.70 -1.38 24.65
CA VAL A 618 9.79 -1.32 23.19
C VAL A 618 8.38 -1.40 22.62
N CYS A 619 7.96 -0.33 21.94
CA CYS A 619 6.70 -0.27 21.22
C CYS A 619 6.94 -0.62 19.74
N ASP A 620 6.73 -1.87 19.36
CA ASP A 620 6.91 -2.35 17.98
C ASP A 620 5.63 -2.10 17.18
N GLU A 621 5.54 -0.96 16.50
CA GLU A 621 4.40 -0.55 15.67
C GLU A 621 3.02 -0.62 16.38
N PRO A 622 2.87 0.02 17.56
CA PRO A 622 1.71 -0.18 18.45
C PRO A 622 0.39 0.37 17.91
N VAL A 623 0.42 1.14 16.83
CA VAL A 623 -0.78 1.73 16.19
C VAL A 623 -0.97 1.25 14.76
N SER A 624 -0.12 0.36 14.27
CA SER A 624 -0.23 -0.15 12.90
C SER A 624 -1.56 -0.88 12.67
N ALA A 625 -2.13 -0.70 11.48
CA ALA A 625 -3.41 -1.29 11.07
C ALA A 625 -4.65 -0.88 11.90
N LEU A 626 -4.56 0.20 12.68
CA LEU A 626 -5.70 0.84 13.35
C LEU A 626 -6.19 2.03 12.51
N ASP A 627 -7.48 2.37 12.61
CA ASP A 627 -7.98 3.61 12.02
C ASP A 627 -7.50 4.85 12.79
N VAL A 628 -7.51 6.01 12.13
CA VAL A 628 -6.94 7.28 12.63
C VAL A 628 -7.48 7.67 14.02
N SER A 629 -8.78 7.47 14.27
CA SER A 629 -9.40 7.78 15.57
C SER A 629 -8.89 6.84 16.67
N VAL A 630 -8.86 5.53 16.41
CA VAL A 630 -8.32 4.56 17.38
C VAL A 630 -6.83 4.77 17.61
N GLN A 631 -6.06 5.09 16.57
CA GLN A 631 -4.66 5.46 16.66
C GLN A 631 -4.46 6.65 17.61
N ALA A 632 -5.21 7.75 17.44
CA ALA A 632 -5.18 8.89 18.34
C ALA A 632 -5.46 8.52 19.80
N GLN A 633 -6.45 7.64 20.04
CA GLN A 633 -6.73 7.16 21.41
C GLN A 633 -5.56 6.39 22.03
N ILE A 634 -4.84 5.59 21.23
CA ILE A 634 -3.71 4.80 21.71
C ILE A 634 -2.50 5.70 21.96
N LEU A 635 -2.25 6.70 21.12
CA LEU A 635 -1.16 7.66 21.32
C LEU A 635 -1.37 8.47 22.61
N ASN A 636 -2.54 9.10 22.77
CA ASN A 636 -2.88 9.80 24.01
C ASN A 636 -2.76 8.88 25.24
N LEU A 637 -3.18 7.61 25.12
CA LEU A 637 -3.04 6.64 26.20
C LEU A 637 -1.56 6.39 26.54
N LEU A 638 -0.68 6.24 25.55
CA LEU A 638 0.75 6.02 25.79
C LEU A 638 1.40 7.23 26.46
N GLU A 639 1.03 8.44 26.07
CA GLU A 639 1.48 9.69 26.71
C GLU A 639 1.00 9.78 28.16
N ASP A 640 -0.31 9.55 28.40
CA ASP A 640 -0.88 9.56 29.75
C ASP A 640 -0.18 8.52 30.66
N LEU A 641 0.15 7.34 30.11
CA LEU A 641 0.90 6.30 30.83
C LEU A 641 2.37 6.68 31.07
N GLN A 642 3.01 7.37 30.13
CA GLN A 642 4.36 7.89 30.28
C GLN A 642 4.43 8.84 31.46
N ASP A 643 3.49 9.78 31.52
CA ASP A 643 3.40 10.78 32.59
C ASP A 643 3.03 10.16 33.93
N GLU A 644 2.09 9.21 33.95
CA GLU A 644 1.62 8.58 35.19
C GLU A 644 2.68 7.64 35.81
N PHE A 645 3.37 6.86 34.98
CA PHE A 645 4.28 5.80 35.44
C PHE A 645 5.76 6.12 35.25
N GLY A 646 6.13 7.23 34.60
CA GLY A 646 7.52 7.60 34.32
C GLY A 646 8.20 6.66 33.31
N LEU A 647 7.46 6.19 32.31
CA LEU A 647 7.93 5.17 31.37
C LEU A 647 8.94 5.76 30.38
N THR A 648 9.86 4.92 29.92
CA THR A 648 10.77 5.23 28.81
C THR A 648 10.41 4.37 27.61
N PHE A 649 10.36 4.96 26.41
CA PHE A 649 9.91 4.26 25.20
C PHE A 649 10.98 4.23 24.11
N LEU A 650 11.16 3.04 23.52
CA LEU A 650 11.67 2.91 22.15
C LEU A 650 10.48 2.69 21.22
N PHE A 651 10.09 3.72 20.49
CA PHE A 651 8.90 3.72 19.64
C PHE A 651 9.26 3.39 18.19
N ILE A 652 8.98 2.17 17.77
CA ILE A 652 9.20 1.72 16.39
C ILE A 652 7.93 2.00 15.59
N ALA A 653 8.04 2.78 14.53
CA ALA A 653 6.92 3.05 13.62
C ALA A 653 7.40 3.24 12.19
N HIS A 654 6.49 3.04 11.25
CA HIS A 654 6.68 3.38 9.84
C HIS A 654 5.97 4.69 9.45
N ASP A 655 4.96 5.11 10.23
CA ASP A 655 4.27 6.40 10.07
C ASP A 655 5.04 7.50 10.81
N LEU A 656 5.62 8.41 10.05
CA LEU A 656 6.39 9.54 10.57
C LEU A 656 5.48 10.63 11.18
N SER A 657 4.21 10.74 10.79
CA SER A 657 3.26 11.68 11.41
C SER A 657 2.96 11.28 12.86
N VAL A 658 2.88 9.97 13.13
CA VAL A 658 2.80 9.45 14.51
C VAL A 658 4.06 9.76 15.30
N VAL A 659 5.22 9.47 14.71
CA VAL A 659 6.52 9.68 15.36
C VAL A 659 6.73 11.15 15.69
N ARG A 660 6.32 12.05 14.80
CA ARG A 660 6.37 13.50 15.02
C ARG A 660 5.59 13.93 16.26
N HIS A 661 4.48 13.26 16.55
CA HIS A 661 3.60 13.60 17.65
C HIS A 661 4.13 13.11 19.00
N ILE A 662 4.56 11.85 19.08
CA ILE A 662 4.87 11.19 20.36
C ILE A 662 6.37 11.15 20.72
N CYS A 663 7.28 11.30 19.77
CA CYS A 663 8.72 11.11 20.01
C CYS A 663 9.43 12.43 20.32
N ASP A 664 10.35 12.41 21.29
CA ASP A 664 11.26 13.52 21.59
C ASP A 664 12.41 13.59 20.57
N ARG A 665 12.94 12.41 20.25
CA ARG A 665 14.06 12.21 19.32
C ARG A 665 13.75 11.08 18.37
N ILE A 666 14.42 11.10 17.22
CA ILE A 666 14.21 10.12 16.15
C ILE A 666 15.57 9.61 15.68
N ALA A 667 15.69 8.29 15.59
CA ALA A 667 16.77 7.58 14.92
C ALA A 667 16.23 6.95 13.62
N VAL A 668 16.84 7.32 12.49
CA VAL A 668 16.48 6.82 11.16
C VAL A 668 17.39 5.66 10.81
N MET A 669 16.80 4.52 10.44
CA MET A 669 17.49 3.27 10.16
C MET A 669 17.34 2.86 8.69
N TYR A 670 18.47 2.54 8.05
CA TYR A 670 18.52 2.00 6.69
C TYR A 670 19.43 0.77 6.63
N LEU A 671 18.89 -0.34 6.09
CA LEU A 671 19.63 -1.59 5.84
C LEU A 671 20.55 -2.05 6.99
N GLY A 672 20.01 -2.12 8.21
CA GLY A 672 20.74 -2.59 9.38
C GLY A 672 21.49 -1.51 10.17
N GLU A 673 21.53 -0.26 9.71
CA GLU A 673 22.32 0.82 10.30
C GLU A 673 21.48 2.04 10.66
N VAL A 674 21.88 2.77 11.71
CA VAL A 674 21.33 4.10 12.00
C VAL A 674 22.08 5.14 11.17
N VAL A 675 21.36 5.84 10.31
CA VAL A 675 21.94 6.81 9.36
C VAL A 675 21.81 8.25 9.80
N GLU A 676 20.89 8.56 10.72
CA GLU A 676 20.67 9.90 11.25
C GLU A 676 19.95 9.83 12.59
N VAL A 677 20.34 10.70 13.53
CA VAL A 677 19.65 10.87 14.81
C VAL A 677 19.51 12.35 15.09
N GLY A 678 18.35 12.80 15.58
CA GLY A 678 18.13 14.20 15.94
C GLY A 678 16.91 14.37 16.84
N SER A 679 16.70 15.58 17.36
CA SER A 679 15.40 15.93 17.92
C SER A 679 14.33 15.88 16.84
N THR A 680 13.09 15.58 17.23
CA THR A 680 11.96 15.53 16.29
C THR A 680 11.84 16.84 15.49
N ALA A 681 11.96 17.99 16.14
CA ALA A 681 11.93 19.28 15.44
C ALA A 681 13.07 19.43 14.43
N GLU A 682 14.32 19.18 14.82
CA GLU A 682 15.48 19.33 13.92
C GLU A 682 15.42 18.39 12.71
N LEU A 683 14.95 17.15 12.91
CA LEU A 683 14.89 16.15 11.85
C LEU A 683 13.84 16.52 10.80
N PHE A 684 12.67 17.03 11.22
CA PHE A 684 11.62 17.49 10.31
C PHE A 684 11.96 18.82 9.63
N ASP A 685 12.60 19.75 10.34
CA ASP A 685 12.94 21.09 9.81
C ASP A 685 14.17 21.08 8.89
N ASP A 686 15.22 20.33 9.24
CA ASP A 686 16.50 20.28 8.51
C ASP A 686 17.05 18.85 8.44
N PRO A 687 16.40 17.95 7.67
CA PRO A 687 16.89 16.59 7.49
C PRO A 687 18.23 16.58 6.75
N LYS A 688 19.24 16.00 7.39
CA LYS A 688 20.62 15.97 6.91
C LYS A 688 20.85 14.85 5.91
N HIS A 689 20.46 13.62 6.22
CA HIS A 689 20.75 12.48 5.36
C HIS A 689 19.76 12.45 4.17
N PRO A 690 20.24 12.23 2.93
CA PRO A 690 19.37 12.23 1.74
C PRO A 690 18.22 11.20 1.81
N TYR A 691 18.45 10.07 2.50
CA TYR A 691 17.40 9.09 2.80
C TYR A 691 16.30 9.66 3.70
N THR A 692 16.65 10.30 4.81
CA THR A 692 15.70 10.93 5.73
C THR A 692 14.87 11.99 5.04
N ARG A 693 15.52 12.83 4.22
CA ARG A 693 14.80 13.82 3.39
C ARG A 693 13.79 13.16 2.46
N ALA A 694 14.15 12.03 1.84
CA ALA A 694 13.25 11.30 0.98
C ALA A 694 12.09 10.66 1.76
N LEU A 695 12.35 10.05 2.91
CA LEU A 695 11.35 9.51 3.83
C LEU A 695 10.32 10.58 4.23
N LEU A 696 10.79 11.74 4.69
CA LEU A 696 9.91 12.84 5.10
C LEU A 696 9.11 13.39 3.93
N SER A 697 9.73 13.56 2.75
CA SER A 697 9.02 14.05 1.55
C SER A 697 7.94 13.10 1.03
N ALA A 698 7.96 11.83 1.46
CA ALA A 698 6.99 10.81 1.08
C ALA A 698 5.77 10.76 2.01
N ILE A 699 5.78 11.49 3.13
CA ILE A 699 4.64 11.57 4.04
C ILE A 699 3.48 12.29 3.34
N PRO A 700 2.27 11.70 3.27
CA PRO A 700 1.09 12.40 2.75
C PRO A 700 0.70 13.56 3.67
N GLU A 701 0.53 14.76 3.10
CA GLU A 701 0.05 15.93 3.83
C GLU A 701 -1.49 15.97 3.82
N PRO A 702 -2.17 16.09 4.97
CA PRO A 702 -3.63 16.17 5.05
C PRO A 702 -4.17 17.56 4.66
N ASP A 703 -3.47 18.30 3.80
CA ASP A 703 -3.94 19.54 3.17
C ASP A 703 -3.93 19.37 1.64
N PRO A 704 -5.09 19.30 0.98
CA PRO A 704 -5.16 19.15 -0.48
C PRO A 704 -4.60 20.35 -1.25
N ARG A 705 -4.35 21.49 -0.58
CA ARG A 705 -3.76 22.69 -1.20
C ARG A 705 -2.23 22.74 -1.07
N ALA A 706 -1.64 21.88 -0.25
CA ALA A 706 -0.20 21.81 -0.09
C ALA A 706 0.46 21.31 -1.39
N LYS A 707 1.64 21.85 -1.70
CA LYS A 707 2.46 21.39 -2.81
C LYS A 707 3.71 20.75 -2.23
N THR A 708 3.77 19.43 -2.24
CA THR A 708 4.91 18.69 -1.73
C THR A 708 5.86 18.34 -2.88
N ASP A 709 7.08 18.88 -2.84
CA ASP A 709 8.15 18.48 -3.76
C ASP A 709 8.68 17.09 -3.31
N ARG A 710 8.13 16.03 -3.89
CA ARG A 710 8.46 14.64 -3.51
C ARG A 710 9.81 14.18 -4.04
N VAL A 711 10.58 13.50 -3.19
CA VAL A 711 11.79 12.79 -3.60
C VAL A 711 11.47 11.31 -3.76
N ILE A 712 11.14 10.90 -4.98
CA ILE A 712 10.85 9.51 -5.30
C ILE A 712 12.16 8.72 -5.42
N LEU A 713 12.42 7.84 -4.46
CA LEU A 713 13.58 6.94 -4.50
C LEU A 713 13.36 5.86 -5.54
N ARG A 714 14.09 5.90 -6.66
CA ARG A 714 14.01 4.87 -7.70
C ARG A 714 14.74 3.58 -7.28
N GLY A 715 14.21 2.44 -7.70
CA GLY A 715 14.75 1.10 -7.44
C GLY A 715 14.39 0.53 -6.06
N ASP A 716 14.50 -0.79 -5.94
CA ASP A 716 14.20 -1.54 -4.71
C ASP A 716 15.30 -1.45 -3.66
N VAL A 717 14.93 -1.72 -2.41
CA VAL A 717 15.87 -1.84 -1.28
C VAL A 717 16.85 -2.98 -1.56
N PRO A 718 18.18 -2.76 -1.48
CA PRO A 718 19.17 -3.81 -1.64
C PRO A 718 18.96 -4.97 -0.66
N SER A 719 19.43 -6.16 -1.03
CA SER A 719 19.33 -7.34 -0.16
C SER A 719 20.24 -7.19 1.07
N PRO A 720 19.73 -7.41 2.30
CA PRO A 720 20.55 -7.45 3.51
C PRO A 720 21.54 -8.63 3.55
N VAL A 721 21.46 -9.56 2.60
CA VAL A 721 22.39 -10.69 2.44
C VAL A 721 23.72 -10.23 1.83
N ALA A 722 23.67 -9.23 0.96
CA ALA A 722 24.81 -8.67 0.26
C ALA A 722 24.62 -7.14 0.19
N PRO A 723 24.77 -6.43 1.33
CA PRO A 723 24.60 -4.99 1.35
C PRO A 723 25.67 -4.29 0.46
N PRO A 724 25.36 -3.11 -0.12
CA PRO A 724 26.34 -2.37 -0.91
C PRO A 724 27.57 -1.98 -0.08
N SER A 725 28.77 -2.00 -0.69
CA SER A 725 29.99 -1.50 -0.04
C SER A 725 29.93 0.00 0.26
N GLY A 726 30.65 0.42 1.30
CA GLY A 726 30.70 1.81 1.76
C GLY A 726 29.39 2.25 2.41
N CYS A 727 28.77 3.29 1.86
CA CYS A 727 27.43 3.72 2.28
C CYS A 727 26.36 2.78 1.68
N HIS A 728 25.62 2.08 2.53
CA HIS A 728 24.55 1.17 2.12
C HIS A 728 23.47 1.84 1.25
N PHE A 729 23.24 3.15 1.42
CA PHE A 729 22.25 3.91 0.65
C PHE A 729 22.75 4.41 -0.72
N ARG A 730 24.03 4.23 -1.07
CA ARG A 730 24.64 4.82 -2.28
C ARG A 730 23.93 4.44 -3.58
N THR A 731 23.33 3.25 -3.63
CA THR A 731 22.62 2.73 -4.81
C THR A 731 21.26 3.38 -5.02
N ARG A 732 20.75 4.16 -4.06
CA ARG A 732 19.46 4.88 -4.16
C ARG A 732 19.59 6.38 -3.85
N CYS A 733 20.77 6.81 -3.42
CA CYS A 733 21.03 8.19 -3.02
C CYS A 733 20.97 9.18 -4.20
N PRO A 734 20.05 10.16 -4.20
CA PRO A 734 20.01 11.20 -5.23
C PRO A 734 21.24 12.12 -5.18
N SER A 735 21.94 12.16 -4.04
CA SER A 735 23.12 12.98 -3.78
C SER A 735 24.42 12.17 -3.71
N VAL A 736 24.50 11.02 -4.40
CA VAL A 736 25.72 10.22 -4.49
C VAL A 736 26.88 11.07 -5.03
N ILE A 737 28.03 11.03 -4.35
CA ILE A 737 29.12 11.99 -4.57
C ILE A 737 30.06 11.48 -5.67
N PRO A 738 30.23 12.20 -6.80
CA PRO A 738 31.20 11.84 -7.82
C PRO A 738 32.64 12.01 -7.32
N PRO A 739 33.61 11.29 -7.87
CA PRO A 739 35.01 11.51 -7.56
C PRO A 739 35.47 12.90 -8.03
N GLU A 740 36.47 13.48 -7.36
CA GLU A 740 36.90 14.88 -7.55
C GLU A 740 37.28 15.23 -9.00
N ASP A 741 37.70 14.25 -9.80
CA ASP A 741 38.14 14.39 -11.19
C ASP A 741 37.03 14.18 -12.24
N VAL A 742 35.77 14.02 -11.81
CA VAL A 742 34.60 13.84 -12.67
C VAL A 742 33.64 15.03 -12.50
N GLU A 743 33.65 15.93 -13.49
CA GLU A 743 32.65 16.99 -13.62
C GLU A 743 31.43 16.45 -14.39
N VAL A 744 30.29 16.30 -13.70
CA VAL A 744 29.04 15.78 -14.26
C VAL A 744 27.85 16.34 -13.47
N ASP A 745 26.71 16.54 -14.14
CA ASP A 745 25.46 16.89 -13.45
C ASP A 745 25.00 15.74 -12.55
N GLN A 746 24.43 16.08 -11.38
CA GLN A 746 24.04 15.09 -10.38
C GLN A 746 23.04 14.05 -10.92
N LYS A 747 22.07 14.46 -11.74
CA LYS A 747 21.10 13.51 -12.33
C LYS A 747 21.78 12.56 -13.29
N VAL A 748 22.66 13.09 -14.15
CA VAL A 748 23.41 12.29 -15.12
C VAL A 748 24.36 11.32 -14.40
N TYR A 749 25.02 11.74 -13.32
CA TYR A 749 25.86 10.84 -12.52
C TYR A 749 25.04 9.71 -11.91
N ARG A 750 23.82 9.99 -11.44
CA ARG A 750 22.93 8.97 -10.92
C ARG A 750 22.55 7.93 -11.98
N GLU A 751 22.22 8.37 -13.20
CA GLU A 751 21.97 7.47 -14.33
C GLU A 751 23.20 6.62 -14.69
N VAL A 752 24.41 7.21 -14.62
CA VAL A 752 25.65 6.44 -14.78
C VAL A 752 25.81 5.38 -13.68
N MET A 753 25.49 5.70 -12.43
CA MET A 753 25.52 4.74 -11.33
C MET A 753 24.47 3.63 -11.48
N ASP A 754 23.30 3.93 -12.05
CA ASP A 754 22.29 2.91 -12.39
C ASP A 754 22.79 1.98 -13.49
N LEU A 755 23.39 2.55 -14.55
CA LEU A 755 24.03 1.75 -15.59
C LEU A 755 25.11 0.85 -15.00
N ARG A 756 25.96 1.38 -14.12
CA ARG A 756 27.02 0.61 -13.44
C ARG A 756 26.46 -0.58 -12.69
N GLN A 757 25.43 -0.37 -11.87
CA GLN A 757 24.80 -1.44 -11.10
C GLN A 757 24.25 -2.53 -12.03
N ARG A 758 23.53 -2.13 -13.10
CA ARG A 758 22.99 -3.09 -14.08
C ARG A 758 24.08 -3.86 -14.84
N VAL A 759 25.23 -3.24 -15.09
CA VAL A 759 26.38 -3.93 -15.71
C VAL A 759 27.02 -4.92 -14.74
N GLU A 760 27.18 -4.54 -13.47
CA GLU A 760 27.74 -5.42 -12.42
C GLU A 760 26.84 -6.62 -12.15
N ASP A 761 25.53 -6.41 -12.11
CA ASP A 761 24.52 -7.46 -11.89
C ASP A 761 24.19 -8.26 -13.17
N ARG A 762 24.80 -7.89 -14.31
CA ARG A 762 24.53 -8.46 -15.64
C ARG A 762 23.05 -8.42 -16.02
N SER A 763 22.38 -7.33 -15.69
CA SER A 763 20.94 -7.20 -15.76
C SER A 763 20.41 -6.30 -16.87
N LEU A 764 21.30 -5.77 -17.71
CA LEU A 764 20.89 -5.13 -18.96
C LEU A 764 20.33 -6.18 -19.94
N ASP A 765 19.14 -5.94 -20.47
CA ASP A 765 18.53 -6.80 -21.49
C ASP A 765 19.21 -6.58 -22.84
N VAL A 766 20.30 -7.31 -23.09
CA VAL A 766 21.10 -7.22 -24.31
C VAL A 766 20.27 -7.60 -25.55
N GLU A 767 19.26 -8.44 -25.42
CA GLU A 767 18.39 -8.83 -26.54
C GLU A 767 17.42 -7.72 -26.92
N ALA A 768 16.78 -7.08 -25.94
CA ALA A 768 15.97 -5.88 -26.16
C ALA A 768 16.82 -4.73 -26.73
N LEU A 769 18.02 -4.51 -26.17
CA LEU A 769 18.97 -3.51 -26.68
C LEU A 769 19.36 -3.77 -28.14
N ARG A 770 19.52 -5.04 -28.55
CA ARG A 770 19.74 -5.44 -29.96
C ARG A 770 18.51 -5.26 -30.85
N ALA A 771 17.29 -5.35 -30.31
CA ALA A 771 16.03 -5.27 -31.05
C ALA A 771 15.59 -3.82 -31.41
N THR A 772 15.95 -2.83 -30.59
CA THR A 772 15.55 -1.40 -30.75
C THR A 772 15.90 -0.79 -32.11
N GLU A 773 16.90 -1.33 -32.83
CA GLU A 773 17.28 -0.88 -34.19
C GLU A 773 16.56 -1.61 -35.33
N ALA A 774 16.03 -2.82 -35.11
CA ALA A 774 15.30 -3.55 -36.16
C ALA A 774 13.98 -2.84 -36.55
N GLY A 775 13.38 -2.10 -35.61
CA GLY A 775 12.16 -1.32 -35.83
C GLY A 775 12.39 0.03 -36.54
N THR A 776 13.48 0.73 -36.25
CA THR A 776 13.76 2.07 -36.81
C THR A 776 14.28 2.02 -38.25
N ALA A 777 14.89 0.91 -38.69
CA ALA A 777 15.32 0.72 -40.08
C ALA A 777 14.18 0.56 -41.11
N THR A 778 12.91 0.45 -40.67
CA THR A 778 11.75 0.32 -41.59
C THR A 778 11.00 1.63 -41.88
N ALA A 779 11.38 2.75 -41.27
CA ALA A 779 10.67 4.03 -41.44
C ALA A 779 11.23 4.94 -42.57
N THR A 780 12.35 4.59 -43.22
CA THR A 780 12.92 5.39 -44.31
C THR A 780 13.39 4.52 -45.48
N ASP A 781 12.45 4.01 -46.28
CA ASP A 781 12.50 4.16 -47.75
C ASP A 781 11.30 3.46 -48.40
N GLY A 782 10.52 4.23 -49.16
CA GLY A 782 9.57 3.67 -50.11
C GLY A 782 10.29 3.22 -51.38
N GLY A 783 10.33 1.92 -51.67
CA GLY A 783 10.80 1.44 -52.98
C GLY A 783 11.14 -0.04 -53.12
N THR A 784 10.15 -0.84 -53.56
CA THR A 784 10.25 -2.06 -54.40
C THR A 784 11.20 -3.23 -54.03
N ALA A 785 10.55 -4.38 -53.84
CA ALA A 785 10.90 -5.74 -54.29
C ALA A 785 12.12 -6.48 -53.68
N ALA A 786 11.76 -7.37 -52.75
CA ALA A 786 12.35 -8.67 -52.39
C ALA A 786 13.72 -9.08 -52.97
N SER A 787 14.69 -9.28 -52.07
CA SER A 787 15.52 -10.48 -52.09
C SER A 787 15.95 -10.86 -50.68
N SER A 788 15.86 -12.15 -50.38
CA SER A 788 16.31 -12.80 -49.14
C SER A 788 17.80 -12.53 -48.89
N ALA A 789 18.09 -11.62 -47.97
CA ALA A 789 19.39 -11.53 -47.32
C ALA A 789 19.23 -12.10 -45.90
N THR A 790 20.03 -13.12 -45.62
CA THR A 790 20.30 -13.64 -44.27
C THR A 790 20.52 -12.49 -43.30
N ALA A 791 19.78 -12.49 -42.18
CA ALA A 791 20.08 -11.67 -41.01
C ALA A 791 21.48 -12.05 -40.50
N THR A 792 22.48 -11.28 -40.91
CA THR A 792 23.84 -11.36 -40.40
C THR A 792 24.09 -10.13 -39.54
N ASP A 793 24.31 -10.36 -38.25
CA ASP A 793 25.06 -9.54 -37.29
C ASP A 793 25.14 -8.04 -37.61
N ALA A 794 24.05 -7.30 -37.41
CA ALA A 794 24.16 -5.85 -37.22
C ALA A 794 24.44 -5.61 -35.73
N THR A 795 25.69 -5.26 -35.40
CA THR A 795 26.08 -4.82 -34.06
C THR A 795 25.36 -3.49 -33.76
N PRO A 796 24.67 -3.34 -32.60
CA PRO A 796 23.95 -2.11 -32.27
C PRO A 796 24.84 -0.87 -32.34
N HIS A 797 24.35 0.27 -32.85
CA HIS A 797 25.08 1.52 -32.69
C HIS A 797 24.98 2.02 -31.25
N VAL A 798 26.10 2.04 -30.54
CA VAL A 798 26.23 2.43 -29.13
C VAL A 798 25.57 3.77 -28.80
N ASP A 799 25.56 4.72 -29.75
CA ASP A 799 24.89 6.02 -29.60
C ASP A 799 23.38 5.89 -29.33
N SER A 800 22.68 4.96 -30.00
CA SER A 800 21.23 4.78 -29.79
C SER A 800 20.92 4.17 -28.43
N LEU A 801 21.83 3.33 -27.91
CA LEU A 801 21.74 2.76 -26.57
C LEU A 801 21.93 3.82 -25.49
N VAL A 802 22.88 4.73 -25.69
CA VAL A 802 23.10 5.86 -24.78
C VAL A 802 21.86 6.76 -24.73
N ASP A 803 21.24 7.06 -25.87
CA ASP A 803 20.02 7.88 -25.89
C ASP A 803 18.80 7.16 -25.27
N ALA A 804 18.76 5.83 -25.26
CA ALA A 804 17.71 5.05 -24.61
C ALA A 804 17.91 4.92 -23.09
N LEU A 805 19.16 4.95 -22.62
CA LEU A 805 19.52 4.73 -21.21
C LEU A 805 19.59 6.02 -20.38
N PHE A 806 19.69 7.18 -21.02
CA PHE A 806 19.91 8.47 -20.35
C PHE A 806 18.89 9.51 -20.82
N GLU A 807 18.22 10.22 -19.90
CA GLU A 807 17.39 11.37 -20.27
C GLU A 807 18.25 12.50 -20.85
N ARG A 808 19.47 12.64 -20.32
CA ARG A 808 20.50 13.53 -20.86
C ARG A 808 21.85 12.81 -20.80
N PRO A 809 22.45 12.46 -21.94
CA PRO A 809 23.67 11.69 -21.92
C PRO A 809 24.85 12.49 -21.36
N PRO A 810 25.81 11.82 -20.70
CA PRO A 810 27.05 12.45 -20.29
C PRO A 810 27.80 13.03 -21.50
N THR A 811 28.70 13.97 -21.24
CA THR A 811 29.48 14.66 -22.29
C THR A 811 30.98 14.41 -22.15
N GLY A 812 31.72 14.60 -23.25
CA GLY A 812 33.18 14.53 -23.24
C GLY A 812 33.72 13.14 -22.91
N GLU A 813 34.74 13.08 -22.05
CA GLU A 813 35.40 11.82 -21.65
C GLU A 813 34.46 10.87 -20.88
N ASN A 814 33.50 11.42 -20.14
CA ASN A 814 32.51 10.63 -19.42
C ASN A 814 31.60 9.85 -20.40
N ARG A 815 31.20 10.50 -21.50
CA ARG A 815 30.44 9.85 -22.58
C ARG A 815 31.23 8.72 -23.23
N ALA A 816 32.48 9.01 -23.62
CA ALA A 816 33.34 8.03 -24.28
C ALA A 816 33.61 6.78 -23.42
N THR A 817 33.68 6.95 -22.09
CA THR A 817 33.80 5.85 -21.12
C THR A 817 32.52 5.00 -21.10
N VAL A 818 31.34 5.63 -21.03
CA VAL A 818 30.05 4.92 -21.07
C VAL A 818 29.87 4.16 -22.38
N GLU A 819 30.17 4.79 -23.52
CA GLU A 819 30.10 4.16 -24.84
C GLU A 819 30.99 2.90 -24.91
N ARG A 820 32.26 3.02 -24.49
CA ARG A 820 33.18 1.88 -24.41
C ARG A 820 32.70 0.77 -23.48
N ALA A 821 32.04 1.11 -22.37
CA ALA A 821 31.49 0.11 -21.48
C ALA A 821 30.33 -0.66 -22.13
N LEU A 822 29.43 0.05 -22.82
CA LEU A 822 28.32 -0.56 -23.55
C LEU A 822 28.81 -1.44 -24.70
N GLU A 823 29.86 -1.03 -25.43
CA GLU A 823 30.52 -1.90 -26.43
C GLU A 823 30.96 -3.23 -25.81
N ARG A 824 31.58 -3.19 -24.63
CA ARG A 824 32.02 -4.39 -23.91
C ARG A 824 30.84 -5.26 -23.47
N VAL A 825 29.73 -4.66 -23.03
CA VAL A 825 28.50 -5.40 -22.72
C VAL A 825 27.95 -6.10 -23.96
N LEU A 826 27.93 -5.43 -25.11
CA LEU A 826 27.46 -6.02 -26.38
C LEU A 826 28.34 -7.19 -26.85
N ASP A 827 29.64 -7.14 -26.53
CA ASP A 827 30.63 -8.19 -26.75
C ASP A 827 30.64 -9.28 -25.66
N ASP A 828 29.70 -9.25 -24.70
CA ASP A 828 29.57 -10.17 -23.56
C ASP A 828 30.76 -10.10 -22.56
N GLU A 829 31.50 -9.00 -22.56
CA GLU A 829 32.63 -8.71 -21.67
C GLU A 829 32.21 -7.88 -20.44
N TRP A 830 31.20 -8.35 -19.70
CA TRP A 830 30.60 -7.65 -18.56
C TRP A 830 31.59 -7.22 -17.47
N GLU A 831 32.53 -8.08 -17.10
CA GLU A 831 33.53 -7.76 -16.07
C GLU A 831 34.45 -6.62 -16.51
N ALA A 832 34.82 -6.57 -17.79
CA ALA A 832 35.63 -5.49 -18.35
C ALA A 832 34.83 -4.18 -18.44
N ALA A 833 33.54 -4.26 -18.79
CA ALA A 833 32.63 -3.12 -18.78
C ALA A 833 32.49 -2.53 -17.36
N ALA A 834 32.23 -3.38 -16.37
CA ALA A 834 32.11 -3.00 -14.97
C ALA A 834 33.39 -2.35 -14.44
N ALA A 835 34.56 -2.95 -14.73
CA ALA A 835 35.85 -2.40 -14.33
C ALA A 835 36.12 -1.01 -14.93
N LEU A 836 35.78 -0.83 -16.21
CA LEU A 836 35.97 0.44 -16.92
C LEU A 836 35.09 1.56 -16.35
N LEU A 837 33.82 1.27 -16.07
CA LEU A 837 32.93 2.24 -15.44
C LEU A 837 33.36 2.54 -14.00
N ARG A 838 33.81 1.54 -13.24
CA ARG A 838 34.31 1.70 -11.88
C ARG A 838 35.54 2.60 -11.84
N GLU A 839 36.54 2.35 -12.69
CA GLU A 839 37.77 3.15 -12.74
C GLU A 839 37.50 4.66 -12.88
N ARG A 840 36.49 5.03 -13.69
CA ARG A 840 36.16 6.44 -13.93
C ARG A 840 35.16 7.02 -12.93
N PHE A 841 34.14 6.26 -12.52
CA PHE A 841 32.96 6.79 -11.84
C PHE A 841 32.78 6.28 -10.41
N GLU A 842 33.78 5.63 -9.82
CA GLU A 842 33.72 5.16 -8.42
C GLU A 842 33.46 6.33 -7.46
N SER A 843 32.37 6.20 -6.69
CA SER A 843 31.93 7.24 -5.75
C SER A 843 32.73 7.18 -4.46
N VAL A 844 32.92 8.33 -3.79
CA VAL A 844 33.40 8.38 -2.40
C VAL A 844 32.52 7.51 -1.49
N CYS A 845 31.21 7.51 -1.73
CA CYS A 845 30.24 6.71 -0.99
C CYS A 845 30.35 5.20 -1.24
N GLU A 846 31.08 4.76 -2.28
CA GLU A 846 31.33 3.35 -2.58
C GLU A 846 32.59 2.81 -1.88
N ARG A 847 33.56 3.69 -1.59
CA ARG A 847 34.86 3.36 -0.98
C ARG A 847 34.83 3.35 0.54
N TYR A 848 34.20 4.35 1.12
CA TYR A 848 34.26 4.60 2.56
C TYR A 848 32.89 4.40 3.19
N ARG A 849 32.87 3.81 4.39
CA ARG A 849 31.66 3.67 5.19
C ARG A 849 31.52 4.89 6.10
N PRO A 850 30.45 5.70 5.96
CA PRO A 850 30.27 6.88 6.80
C PRO A 850 29.88 6.46 8.22
N ARG A 851 30.12 7.34 9.21
CA ARG A 851 29.74 7.11 10.61
C ARG A 851 28.96 8.30 11.17
N LEU A 852 28.16 8.05 12.19
CA LEU A 852 27.51 9.11 12.99
C LEU A 852 28.59 9.97 13.65
N GLN A 853 28.48 11.29 13.51
CA GLN A 853 29.43 12.23 14.13
C GLN A 853 29.15 12.42 15.62
N ASP A 854 30.14 12.92 16.35
CA ASP A 854 29.93 13.46 17.70
C ASP A 854 29.38 14.90 17.58
N SER A 855 28.10 15.02 17.26
CA SER A 855 27.38 16.29 17.11
C SER A 855 25.94 16.15 17.67
N PRO A 856 25.23 17.25 17.95
CA PRO A 856 23.84 17.18 18.45
C PRO A 856 22.84 16.54 17.47
N HIS A 857 23.14 16.59 16.16
CA HIS A 857 22.29 16.05 15.10
C HIS A 857 23.17 15.25 14.12
N PRO A 858 23.64 14.04 14.51
CA PRO A 858 24.56 13.26 13.70
C PRO A 858 23.90 12.60 12.49
N ALA A 859 24.64 12.51 11.38
CA ALA A 859 24.21 11.85 10.16
C ALA A 859 25.38 11.10 9.50
N ALA A 860 25.23 9.79 9.29
CA ALA A 860 26.22 8.94 8.62
C ALA A 860 26.23 9.21 7.10
N CYS A 861 26.73 10.38 6.70
CA CYS A 861 26.78 10.83 5.31
C CYS A 861 28.05 11.65 5.01
N HIS A 862 28.70 11.35 3.89
CA HIS A 862 29.89 12.06 3.41
C HIS A 862 29.66 13.51 2.98
N LEU A 863 28.41 13.97 2.95
CA LEU A 863 28.09 15.39 2.76
C LEU A 863 28.45 16.25 3.99
N TYR A 864 28.64 15.60 5.14
CA TYR A 864 29.01 16.22 6.40
C TYR A 864 30.40 15.74 6.84
N ASP A 865 30.97 16.42 7.83
CA ASP A 865 32.29 16.07 8.36
C ASP A 865 32.33 14.59 8.79
N GLN A 866 33.36 13.88 8.30
CA GLN A 866 33.61 12.48 8.64
C GLN A 866 34.95 12.35 9.38
N PRO A 867 35.12 11.33 10.23
CA PRO A 867 36.41 11.05 10.87
C PRO A 867 37.54 10.90 9.83
N ALA A 868 38.74 11.41 10.13
CA ALA A 868 39.86 11.39 9.18
C ALA A 868 40.36 9.98 8.82
N ASP A 869 40.09 8.98 9.67
CA ASP A 869 40.55 7.60 9.55
C ASP A 869 39.40 6.65 9.16
N LEU A 870 38.62 6.98 8.12
CA LEU A 870 37.63 6.03 7.59
C LEU A 870 38.37 4.88 6.87
N PRO A 871 38.16 3.62 7.28
CA PRO A 871 38.76 2.48 6.59
C PRO A 871 38.21 2.40 5.16
N ASP A 872 39.11 2.15 4.21
CA ASP A 872 38.75 1.75 2.86
C ASP A 872 38.24 0.31 2.96
N GLU A 873 36.93 0.10 2.80
CA GLU A 873 36.31 -1.22 2.98
C GLU A 873 36.84 -2.25 1.96
N ARG A 874 37.47 -1.81 0.87
CA ARG A 874 38.08 -2.69 -0.12
C ARG A 874 39.58 -2.88 0.04
N ALA A 875 40.21 -2.31 1.07
CA ALA A 875 41.58 -2.68 1.44
C ALA A 875 41.64 -4.01 2.22
N GLU A 876 40.49 -4.55 2.66
CA GLU A 876 40.36 -5.79 3.44
C GLU A 876 39.83 -7.00 2.63
N GLU A 877 39.35 -6.81 1.39
CA GLU A 877 39.04 -7.87 0.39
C GLU A 877 40.24 -8.12 -0.55
#